data_AF-A0A7C8UWG3-F1
#
_entry.id   AF-A0A7C8UWG3-F1
#
_cell.length_a   1.000
_cell.length_b   1.000
_cell.length_c   1.000
_cell.angle_alpha   90.00
_cell.angle_beta   90.00
_cell.angle_gamma   90.00
#
_symmetry.space_group_name_H-M   'P 1'
#
loop_
_entity.id
_entity.type
_entity.pdbx_description
1 polymer ?
#
loop_
_entity_poly.entity_id
_entity_poly.type
_entity_poly.pdbx_seq_one_letter_code
_entity_poly.pdbx_strand_id
1 'polypeptide(L)'
;MNSIVRVEPNSVETLSDLPVEAKVADVKVTSNIDVPTDMAPKPLQRFYWRTLLLIFAPIFVTVFYLIVWRLYMVPADADLKFSTADHHIWFYYAWFVVGVFGLNWSRDGLVGVEVAMLQTKFWQALDNRELMMHRETRWSGPAGWIYWICHIPSRKRLWILLSSVSILIFVGLPLSGLSFEITDGFIKSSTPPLVIGRTKENLYDRKPTDSFDLLVNSWKIGSFPIVPGYGILYTPKDVLRNDYENLNSFPNTLPLTKSMPEVFLAPQAKYPIGGKPWGLRASYNCSIVQDASTFTILKERPLSSLNVNQNDFQRASGEITWATFQTPSGNSISSFIALPETGPGSNLWGYIEIGRSQVLANERGPESSRNGTDPFYNDQRGIFEYALWQIRRKNSYNETEYRPSYKFNDKLEATIRGMPSPALQLDNGTWIWNTTFFQVNRINNTDNLVDGIVDIREYLKVDRYSPRDGSVEWIQSVADPIGVRCEYTSAVGTADLEPRSSSFNSFTREPPMWGETQYLNHPLGTSAADVMAARYFELFTSTGSPLPVVISNFPAYETYIQPQVLLKSTMLVFGLDALRIMYDSANGFEGGRLDDNLTSSREGKLITQGVIHPYIPLILFSSWTLFCFSLAIRYGFRRRLSDKLDEYSQAQLSKEFKNRFA
;
A
#
# COMPACT_ATOMS: atom_id res chain seq x y z
N MET A 1 47.84 -16.21 -27.48
CA MET A 1 49.02 -15.33 -27.33
C MET A 1 49.18 -15.05 -25.85
N ASN A 2 50.30 -15.49 -25.30
CA ASN A 2 50.62 -15.62 -23.88
C ASN A 2 51.11 -14.32 -23.25
N SER A 3 50.79 -14.14 -21.97
CA SER A 3 51.73 -13.94 -20.83
C SER A 3 50.84 -13.93 -19.57
N ILE A 4 50.67 -14.99 -18.78
CA ILE A 4 51.58 -15.86 -17.99
C ILE A 4 52.59 -15.06 -17.16
N VAL A 5 52.20 -14.72 -15.93
CA VAL A 5 53.13 -14.69 -14.79
C VAL A 5 52.76 -15.86 -13.89
N ARG A 6 53.79 -16.65 -13.62
CA ARG A 6 53.80 -18.01 -13.09
C ARG A 6 54.02 -17.94 -11.59
N VAL A 7 53.18 -18.61 -10.80
CA VAL A 7 53.48 -18.94 -9.40
C VAL A 7 53.68 -20.45 -9.36
N GLU A 8 54.91 -20.88 -9.11
CA GLU A 8 55.24 -22.27 -8.77
C GLU A 8 55.70 -22.36 -7.31
N PRO A 9 55.40 -23.47 -6.62
CA PRO A 9 55.69 -23.70 -5.20
C PRO A 9 57.00 -24.49 -5.00
N ASN A 10 57.31 -24.75 -3.71
CA ASN A 10 58.41 -25.53 -3.11
C ASN A 10 59.39 -24.61 -2.38
N SER A 11 59.79 -24.88 -1.14
CA SER A 11 60.09 -26.18 -0.55
C SER A 11 59.91 -26.19 0.97
N VAL A 12 59.50 -27.36 1.45
CA VAL A 12 59.72 -27.86 2.81
C VAL A 12 61.23 -27.78 3.10
N GLU A 13 61.62 -27.09 4.17
CA GLU A 13 62.91 -27.31 4.81
C GLU A 13 62.70 -27.66 6.28
N THR A 14 63.39 -28.72 6.62
CA THR A 14 63.30 -29.56 7.80
C THR A 14 63.85 -28.89 9.05
N LEU A 15 63.14 -29.18 10.13
CA LEU A 15 63.44 -28.84 11.51
C LEU A 15 64.55 -29.77 12.04
N SER A 16 65.81 -29.36 11.93
CA SER A 16 66.90 -29.94 12.72
C SER A 16 68.18 -29.13 12.51
N ASP A 17 68.48 -28.22 13.44
CA ASP A 17 69.81 -28.09 14.04
C ASP A 17 69.88 -26.90 15.02
N LEU A 18 70.59 -27.15 16.13
CA LEU A 18 71.11 -26.24 17.16
C LEU A 18 70.40 -26.23 18.54
N PRO A 19 71.21 -26.11 19.62
CA PRO A 19 71.26 -27.16 20.64
C PRO A 19 70.59 -26.78 21.96
N VAL A 20 70.27 -27.86 22.69
CA VAL A 20 69.92 -27.92 24.11
C VAL A 20 71.09 -27.42 24.96
N GLU A 21 70.87 -26.35 25.72
CA GLU A 21 71.17 -26.19 27.16
C GLU A 21 71.17 -24.70 27.52
N ALA A 22 70.08 -24.22 28.10
CA ALA A 22 70.12 -23.05 28.97
C ALA A 22 69.24 -23.33 30.18
N LYS A 23 69.93 -23.49 31.31
CA LYS A 23 69.41 -23.78 32.65
C LYS A 23 68.19 -22.94 32.98
N VAL A 24 67.21 -23.61 33.61
CA VAL A 24 66.15 -23.01 34.42
C VAL A 24 66.80 -22.06 35.42
N ALA A 25 66.66 -20.76 35.18
CA ALA A 25 66.88 -19.75 36.19
C ALA A 25 65.54 -19.56 36.92
N ASP A 26 65.51 -19.97 38.18
CA ASP A 26 64.51 -19.52 39.15
C ASP A 26 64.47 -17.99 39.14
N VAL A 27 63.49 -17.42 38.42
CA VAL A 27 63.14 -16.02 38.58
C VAL A 27 62.40 -15.90 39.89
N LYS A 28 63.17 -15.73 40.97
CA LYS A 28 62.70 -15.03 42.16
C LYS A 28 62.19 -13.68 41.67
N VAL A 29 60.87 -13.50 41.64
CA VAL A 29 60.24 -12.20 41.51
C VAL A 29 60.55 -11.44 42.80
N THR A 30 61.70 -10.78 42.83
CA THR A 30 62.03 -9.75 43.81
C THR A 30 61.12 -8.57 43.53
N SER A 31 60.12 -8.39 44.39
CA SER A 31 59.32 -7.16 44.50
C SER A 31 60.20 -6.03 45.08
N ASN A 32 61.18 -5.57 44.32
CA ASN A 32 61.88 -4.32 44.61
C ASN A 32 61.56 -3.36 43.47
N ILE A 33 60.38 -2.73 43.57
CA ILE A 33 60.18 -1.43 42.93
C ILE A 33 60.76 -0.42 43.91
N ASP A 34 61.99 0.02 43.65
CA ASP A 34 62.53 1.23 44.24
C ASP A 34 61.66 2.41 43.77
N VAL A 35 60.63 2.73 44.55
CA VAL A 35 59.93 4.00 44.45
C VAL A 35 60.83 5.04 45.11
N PRO A 36 61.31 6.07 44.40
CA PRO A 36 62.06 7.16 45.00
C PRO A 36 61.30 7.70 46.22
N THR A 37 61.87 7.53 47.41
CA THR A 37 61.24 7.88 48.69
C THR A 37 61.08 9.39 48.89
N ASP A 38 61.64 10.20 47.99
CA ASP A 38 61.66 11.66 48.07
C ASP A 38 61.23 12.34 46.76
N MET A 39 59.99 12.10 46.34
CA MET A 39 59.36 12.90 45.28
C MET A 39 58.71 14.15 45.89
N ALA A 40 59.18 15.34 45.47
CA ALA A 40 58.56 16.62 45.83
C ALA A 40 57.11 16.67 45.32
N PRO A 41 56.11 17.06 46.14
CA PRO A 41 54.69 16.92 45.78
C PRO A 41 54.31 17.71 44.52
N LYS A 42 53.64 17.04 43.58
CA LYS A 42 53.13 17.70 42.35
C LYS A 42 51.96 18.63 42.69
N PRO A 43 51.93 19.87 42.17
CA PRO A 43 50.83 20.79 42.43
C PRO A 43 49.55 20.33 41.73
N LEU A 44 48.41 20.55 42.38
CA LEU A 44 47.09 20.22 41.81
C LEU A 44 46.76 21.16 40.64
N GLN A 45 46.48 20.60 39.46
CA GLN A 45 46.15 21.33 38.23
C GLN A 45 44.69 21.12 37.81
N ARG A 46 44.17 22.02 36.96
CA ARG A 46 42.84 21.90 36.35
C ARG A 46 42.97 21.47 34.89
N PHE A 47 42.16 20.51 34.48
CA PHE A 47 42.17 19.95 33.14
C PHE A 47 40.80 20.16 32.48
N TYR A 48 40.58 21.37 31.97
CA TYR A 48 39.28 21.78 31.42
C TYR A 48 38.90 20.95 30.19
N TRP A 49 39.84 20.70 29.28
CA TRP A 49 39.57 20.02 28.00
C TRP A 49 38.91 18.63 28.16
N ARG A 50 39.44 17.79 29.06
CA ARG A 50 38.85 16.47 29.34
C ARG A 50 37.48 16.55 29.99
N THR A 51 37.29 17.54 30.85
CA THR A 51 36.00 17.77 31.51
C THR A 51 34.94 18.17 30.48
N LEU A 52 35.32 19.03 29.52
CA LEU A 52 34.47 19.37 28.38
C LEU A 52 34.19 18.15 27.51
N LEU A 53 35.20 17.29 27.24
CA LEU A 53 35.01 16.05 26.48
C LEU A 53 34.01 15.10 27.17
N LEU A 54 34.09 14.95 28.50
CA LEU A 54 33.15 14.12 29.27
C LEU A 54 31.71 14.68 29.28
N ILE A 55 31.53 15.99 29.06
CA ILE A 55 30.21 16.63 28.94
C ILE A 55 29.68 16.51 27.52
N PHE A 56 30.45 16.97 26.54
CA PHE A 56 29.97 17.15 25.17
C PHE A 56 29.93 15.85 24.37
N ALA A 57 30.87 14.93 24.56
CA ALA A 57 30.88 13.69 23.77
C ALA A 57 29.62 12.84 24.03
N PRO A 58 29.17 12.62 25.27
CA PRO A 58 27.94 11.86 25.51
C PRO A 58 26.66 12.54 25.00
N ILE A 59 26.58 13.86 25.18
CA ILE A 59 25.47 14.66 24.65
C ILE A 59 25.43 14.54 23.13
N PHE A 60 26.57 14.71 22.46
CA PHE A 60 26.69 14.62 21.02
C PHE A 60 26.21 13.25 20.50
N VAL A 61 26.70 12.14 21.07
CA VAL A 61 26.30 10.78 20.65
C VAL A 61 24.80 10.56 20.83
N THR A 62 24.23 10.95 21.98
CA THR A 62 22.81 10.74 22.29
C THR A 62 21.91 11.58 21.38
N VAL A 63 22.25 12.85 21.18
CA VAL A 63 21.49 13.76 20.30
C VAL A 63 21.61 13.32 18.85
N PHE A 64 22.80 12.93 18.41
CA PHE A 64 23.03 12.45 17.04
C PHE A 64 22.23 11.17 16.75
N TYR A 65 22.22 10.21 17.69
CA TYR A 65 21.38 9.00 17.58
C TYR A 65 19.89 9.35 17.49
N LEU A 66 19.43 10.29 18.33
CA LEU A 66 18.03 10.73 18.34
C LEU A 66 17.65 11.41 17.02
N ILE A 67 18.55 12.20 16.43
CA ILE A 67 18.36 12.82 15.10
C ILE A 67 18.21 11.74 14.02
N VAL A 68 19.12 10.75 13.97
CA VAL A 68 19.04 9.67 12.98
C VAL A 68 17.72 8.91 13.13
N TRP A 69 17.35 8.56 14.35
CA TRP A 69 16.12 7.82 14.61
C TRP A 69 14.86 8.62 14.31
N ARG A 70 14.77 9.90 14.69
CA ARG A 70 13.52 10.68 14.53
C ARG A 70 13.34 11.31 13.16
N LEU A 71 14.44 11.70 12.49
CA LEU A 71 14.37 12.44 11.23
C LEU A 71 14.72 11.59 10.01
N TYR A 72 15.58 10.58 10.16
CA TYR A 72 16.08 9.79 9.03
C TYR A 72 15.52 8.37 9.00
N MET A 73 15.12 7.77 10.13
CA MET A 73 14.61 6.41 10.11
C MET A 73 13.21 6.34 9.50
N VAL A 74 13.09 5.56 8.42
CA VAL A 74 11.82 5.17 7.82
C VAL A 74 11.33 3.87 8.51
N PRO A 75 10.04 3.77 8.87
CA PRO A 75 9.49 2.53 9.42
C PRO A 75 9.74 1.34 8.49
N ALA A 76 10.12 0.20 9.04
CA ALA A 76 10.42 -0.99 8.24
C ALA A 76 9.17 -1.59 7.57
N ASP A 77 8.01 -1.39 8.19
CA ASP A 77 6.68 -1.83 7.80
C ASP A 77 5.93 -0.81 6.90
N ALA A 78 6.60 0.27 6.48
CA ALA A 78 5.97 1.23 5.57
C ALA A 78 5.72 0.60 4.19
N ASP A 79 4.46 0.63 3.74
CA ASP A 79 4.03 0.18 2.39
C ASP A 79 4.95 0.72 1.30
N LEU A 80 5.24 2.02 1.37
CA LEU A 80 6.19 2.70 0.50
C LEU A 80 7.38 3.23 1.29
N LYS A 81 8.56 2.69 1.00
CA LYS A 81 9.83 3.18 1.53
C LYS A 81 10.19 4.51 0.88
N PHE A 82 9.70 5.61 1.46
CA PHE A 82 9.89 6.97 0.95
C PHE A 82 10.43 7.91 2.04
N SER A 83 11.37 8.79 1.66
CA SER A 83 11.92 9.82 2.52
C SER A 83 11.93 11.20 1.87
N THR A 84 11.64 12.22 2.66
CA THR A 84 11.85 13.63 2.30
C THR A 84 13.25 14.13 2.64
N ALA A 85 13.93 13.50 3.62
CA ALA A 85 15.31 13.79 3.95
C ALA A 85 16.27 13.14 2.95
N ASP A 86 17.31 13.87 2.56
CA ASP A 86 18.38 13.39 1.67
C ASP A 86 19.63 13.00 2.47
N HIS A 87 20.61 12.36 1.83
CA HIS A 87 21.92 11.99 2.43
C HIS A 87 21.89 10.91 3.53
N HIS A 88 20.90 10.02 3.53
CA HIS A 88 20.79 8.86 4.46
C HIS A 88 22.08 8.06 4.59
N ILE A 89 22.75 7.77 3.47
CA ILE A 89 24.01 7.02 3.41
C ILE A 89 25.09 7.68 4.28
N TRP A 90 25.21 9.02 4.21
CA TRP A 90 26.22 9.75 4.97
C TRP A 90 25.96 9.70 6.47
N PHE A 91 24.69 9.79 6.89
CA PHE A 91 24.34 9.65 8.30
C PHE A 91 24.61 8.23 8.84
N TYR A 92 24.36 7.21 8.02
CA TYR A 92 24.69 5.83 8.38
C TYR A 92 26.21 5.65 8.58
N TYR A 93 27.03 6.10 7.63
CA TYR A 93 28.49 6.00 7.76
C TYR A 93 29.06 6.92 8.84
N ALA A 94 28.48 8.10 9.04
CA ALA A 94 28.85 8.98 10.15
C ALA A 94 28.57 8.30 11.50
N TRP A 95 27.45 7.57 11.63
CA TRP A 95 27.17 6.77 12.82
C TRP A 95 28.20 5.66 13.02
N PHE A 96 28.62 4.99 11.95
CA PHE A 96 29.69 3.99 12.02
C PHE A 96 31.00 4.57 12.58
N VAL A 97 31.39 5.77 12.13
CA VAL A 97 32.58 6.48 12.67
C VAL A 97 32.41 6.79 14.16
N VAL A 98 31.24 7.28 14.58
CA VAL A 98 30.93 7.49 16.01
C VAL A 98 31.02 6.19 16.80
N GLY A 99 30.56 5.07 16.25
CA GLY A 99 30.69 3.75 16.86
C GLY A 99 32.13 3.30 17.08
N VAL A 100 33.03 3.57 16.13
CA VAL A 100 34.45 3.21 16.23
C VAL A 100 35.18 4.04 17.30
N PHE A 101 34.93 5.35 17.38
CA PHE A 101 35.66 6.24 18.29
C PHE A 101 34.97 6.48 19.64
N GLY A 102 33.66 6.23 19.75
CA GLY A 102 32.86 6.59 20.93
C GLY A 102 33.30 5.94 22.23
N LEU A 103 33.77 4.69 22.18
CA LEU A 103 34.32 3.99 23.36
C LEU A 103 35.58 4.67 23.91
N ASN A 104 36.46 5.12 23.02
CA ASN A 104 37.68 5.81 23.41
C ASN A 104 37.36 7.19 24.02
N TRP A 105 36.41 7.93 23.45
CA TRP A 105 35.96 9.20 24.02
C TRP A 105 35.38 9.03 25.43
N SER A 106 34.54 8.00 25.64
CA SER A 106 34.01 7.72 26.98
C SER A 106 35.11 7.38 27.98
N ARG A 107 36.06 6.53 27.59
CA ARG A 107 37.19 6.14 28.43
C ARG A 107 38.03 7.35 28.80
N ASP A 108 38.42 8.15 27.82
CA ASP A 108 39.30 9.31 28.00
C ASP A 108 38.69 10.40 28.88
N GLY A 109 37.38 10.60 28.83
CA GLY A 109 36.68 11.52 29.71
C GLY A 109 36.61 11.03 31.16
N LEU A 110 36.26 9.76 31.37
CA LEU A 110 36.08 9.15 32.69
C LEU A 110 37.39 9.03 33.48
N VAL A 111 38.50 8.73 32.80
CA VAL A 111 39.85 8.70 33.42
C VAL A 111 40.23 10.04 34.06
N GLY A 112 39.80 11.15 33.44
CA GLY A 112 40.06 12.48 33.99
C GLY A 112 39.33 12.72 35.32
N VAL A 113 38.14 12.13 35.49
CA VAL A 113 37.35 12.29 36.72
C VAL A 113 37.75 11.27 37.79
N GLU A 114 38.20 10.09 37.41
CA GLU A 114 38.68 9.02 38.30
C GLU A 114 39.71 9.52 39.33
N VAL A 115 40.74 10.24 38.89
CA VAL A 115 41.80 10.77 39.78
C VAL A 115 41.21 11.78 40.78
N ALA A 116 40.31 12.66 40.32
CA ALA A 116 39.65 13.64 41.19
C ALA A 116 38.73 12.98 42.22
N MET A 117 38.09 11.86 41.87
CA MET A 117 37.25 11.09 42.78
C MET A 117 38.10 10.35 43.82
N LEU A 118 39.20 9.70 43.43
CA LEU A 118 40.11 9.00 44.35
C LEU A 118 40.66 9.92 45.46
N GLN A 119 40.76 11.22 45.21
CA GLN A 119 41.19 12.22 46.20
C GLN A 119 40.11 12.62 47.21
N THR A 120 38.86 12.19 47.03
CA THR A 120 37.74 12.52 47.93
C THR A 120 37.44 11.40 48.91
N LYS A 121 37.18 11.75 50.18
CA LYS A 121 36.95 10.79 51.28
C LYS A 121 35.91 9.69 50.96
N PHE A 122 34.91 9.98 50.13
CA PHE A 122 33.84 9.02 49.81
C PHE A 122 34.24 7.96 48.77
N TRP A 123 35.06 8.35 47.78
CA TRP A 123 35.46 7.50 46.65
C TRP A 123 36.90 7.00 46.75
N GLN A 124 37.57 7.32 47.85
CA GLN A 124 38.95 6.99 48.10
C GLN A 124 39.14 5.46 48.17
N ALA A 125 40.25 4.96 47.60
CA ALA A 125 40.61 3.55 47.68
C ALA A 125 40.85 3.11 49.13
N LEU A 126 40.42 1.91 49.51
CA LEU A 126 40.57 1.38 50.87
C LEU A 126 42.00 0.86 51.12
N ASP A 127 42.61 0.25 50.10
CA ASP A 127 43.93 -0.37 50.18
C ASP A 127 44.77 -0.08 48.93
N ASN A 128 46.10 -0.26 49.04
CA ASN A 128 47.02 -0.19 47.89
C ASN A 128 46.66 -1.20 46.78
N ARG A 129 46.10 -2.36 47.15
CA ARG A 129 45.57 -3.33 46.18
C ARG A 129 44.39 -2.77 45.40
N GLU A 130 43.57 -1.91 46.03
CA GLU A 130 42.48 -1.23 45.34
C GLU A 130 42.96 -0.16 44.39
N LEU A 131 43.91 0.66 44.82
CA LEU A 131 44.54 1.66 43.97
C LEU A 131 45.24 1.03 42.75
N MET A 132 45.84 -0.16 42.90
CA MET A 132 46.45 -0.91 41.80
C MET A 132 45.43 -1.42 40.78
N MET A 133 44.16 -1.64 41.13
CA MET A 133 43.15 -2.02 40.14
C MET A 133 42.84 -0.86 39.19
N HIS A 134 42.87 0.39 39.67
CA HIS A 134 42.73 1.64 38.89
C HIS A 134 43.86 1.90 37.89
N ARG A 135 44.95 1.14 37.95
CA ARG A 135 46.03 1.24 36.97
C ARG A 135 45.54 0.81 35.58
N GLU A 136 45.98 1.53 34.54
CA GLU A 136 45.68 1.26 33.13
C GLU A 136 44.19 1.24 32.77
N THR A 137 43.32 1.79 33.64
CA THR A 137 41.87 1.88 33.41
C THR A 137 41.20 0.51 33.22
N ARG A 138 41.63 -0.51 33.97
CA ARG A 138 41.12 -1.89 33.82
C ARG A 138 39.61 -2.03 34.05
N TRP A 139 38.95 -1.02 34.63
CA TRP A 139 37.49 -0.97 34.85
C TRP A 139 36.72 -0.81 33.54
N SER A 140 37.35 -0.32 32.46
CA SER A 140 36.73 -0.01 31.17
C SER A 140 36.79 -1.16 30.16
N GLY A 141 37.13 -2.39 30.58
CA GLY A 141 37.28 -3.53 29.68
C GLY A 141 36.59 -4.81 30.19
N PRO A 142 36.54 -5.87 29.37
CA PRO A 142 35.78 -7.09 29.67
C PRO A 142 36.11 -7.73 31.02
N ALA A 143 37.40 -7.80 31.39
CA ALA A 143 37.83 -8.33 32.67
C ALA A 143 37.32 -7.49 33.86
N GLY A 144 37.27 -6.16 33.70
CA GLY A 144 36.72 -5.25 34.71
C GLY A 144 35.20 -5.38 34.85
N TRP A 145 34.48 -5.58 33.75
CA TRP A 145 33.03 -5.77 33.76
C TRP A 145 32.62 -7.11 34.37
N ILE A 146 33.32 -8.20 34.04
CA ILE A 146 33.11 -9.52 34.66
C ILE A 146 33.37 -9.42 36.17
N TYR A 147 34.45 -8.73 36.56
CA TYR A 147 34.75 -8.49 37.96
C TYR A 147 33.61 -7.75 38.67
N TRP A 148 33.08 -6.69 38.05
CA TRP A 148 31.93 -5.93 38.56
C TRP A 148 30.68 -6.81 38.72
N ILE A 149 30.29 -7.58 37.70
CA ILE A 149 29.12 -8.47 37.71
C ILE A 149 29.21 -9.49 38.86
N CYS A 150 30.39 -10.08 39.06
CA CYS A 150 30.58 -11.09 40.11
C CYS A 150 30.72 -10.49 41.52
N HIS A 151 30.98 -9.19 41.67
CA HIS A 151 31.32 -8.55 42.95
C HIS A 151 30.51 -7.28 43.25
N ILE A 152 29.25 -7.24 42.80
CA ILE A 152 28.28 -6.16 43.08
C ILE A 152 28.20 -5.76 44.57
N PRO A 153 28.24 -6.68 45.56
CA PRO A 153 28.22 -6.29 46.98
C PRO A 153 29.58 -5.84 47.55
N SER A 154 30.63 -5.68 46.73
CA SER A 154 31.96 -5.29 47.23
C SER A 154 31.99 -3.82 47.68
N ARG A 155 32.88 -3.50 48.64
CA ARG A 155 33.08 -2.12 49.14
C ARG A 155 33.79 -1.19 48.14
N LYS A 156 34.08 -1.67 46.92
CA LYS A 156 34.88 -0.98 45.88
C LYS A 156 34.01 -0.06 45.03
N ARG A 157 33.47 0.98 45.68
CA ARG A 157 32.38 1.83 45.14
C ARG A 157 32.76 2.54 43.84
N LEU A 158 33.96 3.11 43.76
CA LEU A 158 34.41 3.86 42.58
C LEU A 158 34.59 2.94 41.37
N TRP A 159 35.19 1.77 41.60
CA TRP A 159 35.38 0.75 40.56
C TRP A 159 34.05 0.32 39.94
N ILE A 160 33.08 -0.03 40.79
CA ILE A 160 31.75 -0.46 40.38
C ILE A 160 31.08 0.63 39.53
N LEU A 161 31.12 1.90 39.97
CA LEU A 161 30.50 3.01 39.25
C LEU A 161 31.14 3.23 37.87
N LEU A 162 32.47 3.28 37.78
CA LEU A 162 33.17 3.51 36.52
C LEU A 162 32.95 2.34 35.55
N SER A 163 33.01 1.10 36.05
CA SER A 163 32.66 -0.10 35.27
C SER A 163 31.21 -0.07 34.78
N SER A 164 30.25 0.29 35.64
CA SER A 164 28.83 0.37 35.25
C SER A 164 28.53 1.49 34.25
N VAL A 165 29.26 2.60 34.28
CA VAL A 165 29.09 3.65 33.26
C VAL A 165 29.73 3.22 31.93
N SER A 166 30.87 2.53 31.98
CA SER A 166 31.56 2.05 30.77
C SER A 166 30.84 0.93 30.04
N ILE A 167 30.13 0.04 30.76
CA ILE A 167 29.36 -1.04 30.12
C ILE A 167 28.16 -0.50 29.35
N LEU A 168 27.54 0.61 29.79
CA LEU A 168 26.39 1.21 29.10
C LEU A 168 26.72 1.62 27.66
N ILE A 169 27.86 2.28 27.45
CA ILE A 169 28.30 2.67 26.10
C ILE A 169 28.83 1.48 25.30
N PHE A 170 29.49 0.51 25.96
CA PHE A 170 29.97 -0.72 25.34
C PHE A 170 28.84 -1.58 24.77
N VAL A 171 27.72 -1.68 25.49
CA VAL A 171 26.53 -2.41 25.03
C VAL A 171 25.70 -1.53 24.08
N GLY A 172 25.56 -0.24 24.39
CA GLY A 172 24.74 0.68 23.60
C GLY A 172 25.22 0.84 22.15
N LEU A 173 26.53 0.94 21.91
CA LEU A 173 27.06 1.15 20.56
C LEU A 173 26.79 -0.03 19.60
N PRO A 174 27.11 -1.30 19.92
CA PRO A 174 26.75 -2.43 19.07
C PRO A 174 25.24 -2.58 18.86
N LEU A 175 24.42 -2.42 19.92
CA LEU A 175 22.97 -2.52 19.80
C LEU A 175 22.39 -1.39 18.93
N SER A 176 22.98 -0.20 18.95
CA SER A 176 22.59 0.90 18.06
C SER A 176 22.86 0.59 16.59
N GLY A 177 23.96 -0.12 16.27
CA GLY A 177 24.23 -0.57 14.90
C GLY A 177 23.17 -1.56 14.41
N LEU A 178 22.70 -2.45 15.29
CA LEU A 178 21.61 -3.40 14.99
C LEU A 178 20.21 -2.75 14.92
N SER A 179 20.10 -1.48 15.30
CA SER A 179 18.85 -0.73 15.15
C SER A 179 18.70 -0.08 13.78
N PHE A 180 19.77 -0.08 12.96
CA PHE A 180 19.80 0.55 11.64
C PHE A 180 19.99 -0.49 10.54
N GLU A 181 19.20 -0.40 9.49
CA GLU A 181 19.37 -1.18 8.27
C GLU A 181 19.31 -0.26 7.04
N ILE A 182 20.20 -0.47 6.07
CA ILE A 182 20.13 0.23 4.78
C ILE A 182 19.28 -0.58 3.82
N THR A 183 18.22 0.02 3.31
CA THR A 183 17.39 -0.60 2.27
C THR A 183 17.18 0.32 1.08
N ASP A 184 16.82 -0.25 -0.07
CA ASP A 184 16.39 0.52 -1.23
C ASP A 184 15.03 1.19 -0.98
N GLY A 185 14.86 2.37 -1.55
CA GLY A 185 13.61 3.15 -1.51
C GLY A 185 13.71 4.42 -2.33
N PHE A 186 12.82 5.38 -2.06
CA PHE A 186 12.68 6.61 -2.83
C PHE A 186 12.98 7.85 -1.98
N ILE A 187 13.72 8.79 -2.56
CA ILE A 187 14.03 10.08 -1.96
C ILE A 187 13.32 11.17 -2.77
N LYS A 188 12.65 12.10 -2.09
CA LYS A 188 12.00 13.24 -2.72
C LYS A 188 12.98 14.02 -3.60
N SER A 189 12.56 14.35 -4.82
CA SER A 189 13.27 15.20 -5.76
C SER A 189 12.45 16.44 -6.08
N SER A 190 13.10 17.59 -6.25
CA SER A 190 12.42 18.82 -6.69
C SER A 190 12.19 18.87 -8.21
N THR A 191 12.66 17.86 -8.95
CA THR A 191 12.47 17.79 -10.40
C THR A 191 11.00 17.52 -10.75
N PRO A 192 10.41 18.27 -11.69
CA PRO A 192 9.08 17.96 -12.22
C PRO A 192 9.05 16.53 -12.81
N PRO A 193 8.11 15.67 -12.39
CA PRO A 193 7.97 14.33 -12.96
C PRO A 193 7.35 14.36 -14.35
N LEU A 194 7.74 13.42 -15.21
CA LEU A 194 6.97 13.05 -16.39
C LEU A 194 5.80 12.18 -15.93
N VAL A 195 4.58 12.69 -16.09
CA VAL A 195 3.34 12.05 -15.63
C VAL A 195 2.42 11.68 -16.79
N ILE A 196 1.60 10.67 -16.55
CA ILE A 196 0.45 10.30 -17.37
C ILE A 196 -0.84 10.51 -16.62
N GLY A 197 -1.90 10.73 -17.37
CA GLY A 197 -3.24 10.96 -16.87
C GLY A 197 -3.80 12.31 -17.31
N ARG A 198 -5.12 12.38 -17.28
CA ARG A 198 -5.90 13.54 -17.70
C ARG A 198 -5.77 14.68 -16.71
N THR A 199 -5.92 15.88 -17.24
CA THR A 199 -5.92 17.14 -16.50
C THR A 199 -7.29 17.79 -16.59
N LYS A 200 -7.43 18.88 -15.84
CA LYS A 200 -8.59 19.75 -15.89
C LYS A 200 -8.88 20.24 -17.32
N GLU A 201 -7.85 20.53 -18.10
CA GLU A 201 -7.92 21.10 -19.45
C GLU A 201 -8.35 20.08 -20.51
N ASN A 202 -7.94 18.81 -20.34
CA ASN A 202 -8.02 17.81 -21.41
C ASN A 202 -8.90 16.59 -21.07
N LEU A 203 -9.61 16.56 -19.94
CA LEU A 203 -10.47 15.44 -19.57
C LEU A 203 -11.49 15.08 -20.66
N TYR A 204 -11.99 16.09 -21.39
CA TYR A 204 -12.98 15.93 -22.46
C TYR A 204 -12.38 15.77 -23.87
N ASP A 205 -11.06 15.86 -24.01
CA ASP A 205 -10.38 15.75 -25.29
C ASP A 205 -10.14 14.28 -25.69
N ARG A 206 -11.24 13.55 -25.90
CA ARG A 206 -11.24 12.15 -26.33
C ARG A 206 -12.35 11.89 -27.33
N LYS A 207 -12.05 11.04 -28.30
CA LYS A 207 -13.06 10.49 -29.21
C LYS A 207 -13.89 9.46 -28.43
N PRO A 208 -15.19 9.70 -28.16
CA PRO A 208 -15.95 8.87 -27.23
C PRO A 208 -16.04 7.40 -27.65
N THR A 209 -16.16 7.14 -28.96
CA THR A 209 -16.27 5.78 -29.50
C THR A 209 -15.03 4.95 -29.19
N ASP A 210 -13.85 5.49 -29.46
CA ASP A 210 -12.59 4.74 -29.36
C ASP A 210 -12.26 4.42 -27.89
N SER A 211 -12.52 5.38 -26.99
CA SER A 211 -12.36 5.19 -25.54
C SER A 211 -13.36 4.17 -24.98
N PHE A 212 -14.60 4.18 -25.46
CA PHE A 212 -15.61 3.22 -25.03
C PHE A 212 -15.35 1.80 -25.58
N ASP A 213 -14.95 1.67 -26.85
CA ASP A 213 -14.60 0.38 -27.45
C ASP A 213 -13.41 -0.26 -26.73
N LEU A 214 -12.42 0.54 -26.32
CA LEU A 214 -11.29 0.06 -25.54
C LEU A 214 -11.73 -0.49 -24.17
N LEU A 215 -12.66 0.18 -23.50
CA LEU A 215 -13.25 -0.27 -22.24
C LEU A 215 -13.97 -1.60 -22.42
N VAL A 216 -14.86 -1.68 -23.42
CA VAL A 216 -15.61 -2.89 -23.74
C VAL A 216 -14.65 -4.05 -24.01
N ASN A 217 -13.66 -3.84 -24.89
CA ASN A 217 -12.71 -4.90 -25.24
C ASN A 217 -11.84 -5.34 -24.06
N SER A 218 -11.39 -4.40 -23.22
CA SER A 218 -10.62 -4.71 -22.01
C SER A 218 -11.44 -5.52 -21.00
N TRP A 219 -12.72 -5.18 -20.84
CA TRP A 219 -13.63 -5.94 -19.99
C TRP A 219 -13.91 -7.34 -20.57
N LYS A 220 -14.19 -7.45 -21.88
CA LYS A 220 -14.49 -8.73 -22.55
C LYS A 220 -13.40 -9.78 -22.34
N ILE A 221 -12.13 -9.36 -22.35
CA ILE A 221 -10.97 -10.26 -22.18
C ILE A 221 -10.55 -10.43 -20.71
N GLY A 222 -11.20 -9.73 -19.77
CA GLY A 222 -10.87 -9.82 -18.34
C GLY A 222 -9.57 -9.12 -17.94
N SER A 223 -9.22 -8.01 -18.61
CA SER A 223 -8.00 -7.25 -18.30
C SER A 223 -7.99 -6.75 -16.86
N PHE A 224 -6.95 -7.08 -16.09
CA PHE A 224 -6.86 -6.60 -14.71
C PHE A 224 -6.79 -5.06 -14.64
N PRO A 225 -7.56 -4.41 -13.75
CA PRO A 225 -7.56 -2.97 -13.61
C PRO A 225 -6.35 -2.51 -12.77
N ILE A 226 -5.17 -2.50 -13.40
CA ILE A 226 -3.89 -2.12 -12.79
C ILE A 226 -3.65 -0.61 -13.00
N VAL A 227 -3.27 0.10 -11.94
CA VAL A 227 -2.90 1.52 -12.05
C VAL A 227 -1.54 1.63 -12.77
N PRO A 228 -1.40 2.48 -13.79
CA PRO A 228 -0.18 2.54 -14.59
C PRO A 228 0.98 3.25 -13.86
N GLY A 229 2.19 3.17 -14.42
CA GLY A 229 3.40 3.75 -13.84
C GLY A 229 3.84 3.04 -12.56
N TYR A 230 4.23 3.79 -11.52
CA TYR A 230 4.47 3.20 -10.20
C TYR A 230 3.18 2.68 -9.56
N GLY A 231 2.03 3.23 -9.96
CA GLY A 231 0.71 2.68 -9.68
C GLY A 231 0.24 2.87 -8.24
N ILE A 232 0.17 4.11 -7.75
CA ILE A 232 -0.31 4.39 -6.38
C ILE A 232 -1.79 4.78 -6.40
N LEU A 233 -2.61 4.04 -5.66
CA LEU A 233 -3.94 4.48 -5.24
C LEU A 233 -3.80 5.20 -3.91
N TYR A 234 -4.02 6.52 -3.90
CA TYR A 234 -3.94 7.29 -2.68
C TYR A 234 -5.24 7.12 -1.88
N THR A 235 -5.12 6.75 -0.61
CA THR A 235 -6.28 6.62 0.29
C THR A 235 -6.33 7.75 1.32
N PRO A 236 -7.48 8.03 1.95
CA PRO A 236 -7.52 8.84 3.16
C PRO A 236 -6.63 8.24 4.26
N LYS A 237 -6.15 9.07 5.20
CA LYS A 237 -5.22 8.64 6.27
C LYS A 237 -5.84 7.67 7.29
N ASP A 238 -7.16 7.67 7.39
CA ASP A 238 -7.96 6.81 8.26
C ASP A 238 -8.22 5.42 7.66
N VAL A 239 -7.96 5.21 6.37
CA VAL A 239 -8.08 3.91 5.72
C VAL A 239 -6.84 3.07 6.01
N LEU A 240 -7.04 1.93 6.67
CA LEU A 240 -6.00 0.93 6.88
C LEU A 240 -5.78 0.15 5.57
N ARG A 241 -4.68 0.46 4.87
CA ARG A 241 -4.35 -0.15 3.57
C ARG A 241 -4.21 -1.67 3.64
N ASN A 242 -3.72 -2.19 4.77
CA ASN A 242 -3.56 -3.63 5.03
C ASN A 242 -4.85 -4.45 4.99
N ASP A 243 -6.03 -3.82 5.13
CA ASP A 243 -7.33 -4.51 5.04
C ASP A 243 -7.70 -4.88 3.59
N TYR A 244 -6.98 -4.32 2.62
CA TYR A 244 -7.22 -4.40 1.18
C TYR A 244 -6.02 -5.01 0.46
N GLU A 245 -6.13 -6.27 0.05
CA GLU A 245 -5.05 -7.01 -0.64
C GLU A 245 -4.52 -6.28 -1.89
N ASN A 246 -5.39 -5.54 -2.59
CA ASN A 246 -5.07 -4.78 -3.79
C ASN A 246 -4.24 -3.50 -3.54
N LEU A 247 -4.06 -3.12 -2.27
CA LEU A 247 -3.27 -1.96 -1.83
C LEU A 247 -1.91 -2.33 -1.21
N ASN A 248 -1.69 -3.62 -0.93
CA ASN A 248 -0.51 -4.14 -0.21
C ASN A 248 0.77 -4.18 -1.07
N SER A 249 0.64 -4.07 -2.39
CA SER A 249 1.77 -4.10 -3.33
C SER A 249 1.60 -3.08 -4.43
N PHE A 250 2.72 -2.55 -4.93
CA PHE A 250 2.76 -1.66 -6.08
C PHE A 250 3.15 -2.44 -7.36
N PRO A 251 2.53 -2.17 -8.52
CA PRO A 251 1.41 -1.24 -8.71
C PRO A 251 0.12 -1.75 -8.05
N ASN A 252 -0.67 -0.82 -7.50
CA ASN A 252 -1.97 -1.12 -6.93
C ASN A 252 -2.97 -1.49 -8.04
N THR A 253 -3.99 -2.26 -7.67
CA THR A 253 -5.08 -2.65 -8.57
C THR A 253 -6.42 -2.22 -7.99
N LEU A 254 -7.44 -2.04 -8.83
CA LEU A 254 -8.80 -1.86 -8.33
C LEU A 254 -9.39 -3.23 -7.93
N PRO A 255 -10.13 -3.30 -6.82
CA PRO A 255 -10.58 -4.57 -6.29
C PRO A 255 -11.71 -5.18 -7.14
N LEU A 256 -11.72 -6.51 -7.20
CA LEU A 256 -12.68 -7.30 -7.98
C LEU A 256 -13.68 -8.09 -7.11
N THR A 257 -13.50 -8.08 -5.78
CA THR A 257 -14.31 -8.86 -4.82
C THR A 257 -14.73 -8.07 -3.60
N LYS A 258 -13.82 -7.26 -3.03
CA LYS A 258 -14.12 -6.34 -1.92
C LYS A 258 -14.41 -4.93 -2.44
N SER A 259 -15.31 -4.22 -1.77
CA SER A 259 -15.63 -2.82 -2.08
C SER A 259 -14.37 -1.94 -2.13
N MET A 260 -14.31 -1.02 -3.08
CA MET A 260 -13.22 -0.07 -3.18
C MET A 260 -13.43 1.02 -2.12
N PRO A 261 -12.47 1.23 -1.20
CA PRO A 261 -12.55 2.37 -0.29
C PRO A 261 -12.48 3.67 -1.08
N GLU A 262 -12.67 4.78 -0.39
CA GLU A 262 -12.39 6.06 -1.01
C GLU A 262 -10.92 6.14 -1.45
N VAL A 263 -10.70 6.46 -2.72
CA VAL A 263 -9.36 6.63 -3.30
C VAL A 263 -9.30 7.91 -4.12
N PHE A 264 -8.09 8.42 -4.29
CA PHE A 264 -7.76 9.49 -5.21
C PHE A 264 -6.79 8.99 -6.29
N LEU A 265 -7.27 8.96 -7.51
CA LEU A 265 -6.54 8.63 -8.74
C LEU A 265 -5.85 9.90 -9.25
N ALA A 266 -4.61 10.08 -8.83
CA ALA A 266 -3.73 11.15 -9.28
C ALA A 266 -2.99 10.76 -10.57
N PRO A 267 -2.44 11.72 -11.34
CA PRO A 267 -1.49 11.41 -12.41
C PRO A 267 -0.39 10.47 -11.92
N GLN A 268 0.07 9.56 -12.77
CA GLN A 268 1.05 8.55 -12.41
C GLN A 268 2.40 8.85 -13.07
N ALA A 269 3.50 8.58 -12.38
CA ALA A 269 4.85 8.70 -12.91
C ALA A 269 5.61 7.38 -12.78
N LYS A 270 6.84 7.34 -13.31
CA LYS A 270 7.74 6.19 -13.14
C LYS A 270 8.09 5.91 -11.68
N TYR A 271 8.18 6.97 -10.87
CA TYR A 271 8.49 6.91 -9.45
C TYR A 271 7.39 7.60 -8.64
N PRO A 272 7.26 7.35 -7.32
CA PRO A 272 6.29 8.03 -6.47
C PRO A 272 6.39 9.56 -6.58
N ILE A 273 5.23 10.22 -6.64
CA ILE A 273 5.12 11.67 -6.76
C ILE A 273 4.36 12.27 -5.58
N GLY A 274 4.80 13.45 -5.14
CA GLY A 274 4.10 14.25 -4.14
C GLY A 274 3.73 15.63 -4.68
N GLY A 275 2.90 16.37 -3.96
CA GLY A 275 2.43 17.70 -4.36
C GLY A 275 0.91 17.73 -4.48
N LYS A 276 0.40 18.67 -5.28
CA LYS A 276 -1.04 18.92 -5.38
C LYS A 276 -1.58 18.75 -6.81
N PRO A 277 -1.76 17.51 -7.29
CA PRO A 277 -2.33 17.28 -8.61
C PRO A 277 -3.83 17.46 -8.64
N TRP A 278 -4.35 17.69 -9.84
CA TRP A 278 -5.74 17.46 -10.19
C TRP A 278 -5.96 15.99 -10.57
N GLY A 279 -7.07 15.38 -10.13
CA GLY A 279 -7.37 13.97 -10.36
C GLY A 279 -8.80 13.57 -9.99
N LEU A 280 -9.06 12.26 -9.96
CA LEU A 280 -10.38 11.68 -9.68
C LEU A 280 -10.44 11.08 -8.28
N ARG A 281 -11.33 11.58 -7.45
CA ARG A 281 -11.79 10.93 -6.21
C ARG A 281 -12.90 9.96 -6.56
N ALA A 282 -12.75 8.69 -6.18
CA ALA A 282 -13.72 7.65 -6.50
C ALA A 282 -13.90 6.67 -5.33
N SER A 283 -15.10 6.10 -5.22
CA SER A 283 -15.38 4.93 -4.39
C SER A 283 -16.51 4.11 -5.03
N TYR A 284 -16.52 2.79 -4.80
CA TYR A 284 -17.68 1.97 -5.16
C TYR A 284 -17.83 0.77 -4.23
N ASN A 285 -19.08 0.47 -3.89
CA ASN A 285 -19.45 -0.62 -3.01
C ASN A 285 -20.50 -1.48 -3.71
N CYS A 286 -20.09 -2.67 -4.13
CA CYS A 286 -20.91 -3.64 -4.84
C CYS A 286 -21.23 -4.84 -3.95
N SER A 287 -22.46 -5.32 -4.01
CA SER A 287 -22.89 -6.51 -3.26
C SER A 287 -23.88 -7.34 -4.06
N ILE A 288 -23.90 -8.65 -3.79
CA ILE A 288 -24.88 -9.58 -4.34
C ILE A 288 -26.23 -9.33 -3.66
N VAL A 289 -27.27 -9.21 -4.47
CA VAL A 289 -28.63 -9.00 -3.99
C VAL A 289 -29.31 -10.33 -3.72
N GLN A 290 -29.90 -10.48 -2.53
CA GLN A 290 -30.64 -11.69 -2.12
C GLN A 290 -32.16 -11.46 -2.00
N ASP A 291 -32.59 -10.20 -1.95
CA ASP A 291 -34.00 -9.83 -1.83
C ASP A 291 -34.31 -8.60 -2.69
N ALA A 292 -35.41 -8.66 -3.44
CA ALA A 292 -35.84 -7.61 -4.35
C ALA A 292 -36.00 -6.24 -3.66
N SER A 293 -36.33 -6.21 -2.35
CA SER A 293 -36.44 -4.98 -1.56
C SER A 293 -35.12 -4.22 -1.39
N THR A 294 -33.98 -4.89 -1.65
CA THR A 294 -32.64 -4.26 -1.61
C THR A 294 -32.42 -3.33 -2.79
N PHE A 295 -33.12 -3.56 -3.91
CA PHE A 295 -33.08 -2.65 -5.05
C PHE A 295 -33.75 -1.32 -4.72
N THR A 296 -33.16 -0.26 -5.24
CA THR A 296 -33.64 1.12 -5.14
C THR A 296 -34.31 1.54 -6.44
N ILE A 297 -33.75 1.17 -7.59
CA ILE A 297 -34.23 1.57 -8.92
C ILE A 297 -35.08 0.44 -9.51
N LEU A 298 -34.57 -0.79 -9.54
CA LEU A 298 -35.30 -1.92 -10.16
C LEU A 298 -36.62 -2.26 -9.45
N LYS A 299 -36.77 -1.92 -8.17
CA LYS A 299 -38.07 -2.05 -7.45
C LYS A 299 -39.17 -1.17 -8.05
N GLU A 300 -38.80 -0.09 -8.75
CA GLU A 300 -39.75 0.84 -9.36
C GLU A 300 -40.24 0.36 -10.73
N ARG A 301 -39.71 -0.77 -11.26
CA ARG A 301 -40.08 -1.35 -12.55
C ARG A 301 -41.59 -1.38 -12.81
N PRO A 302 -42.47 -1.82 -11.87
CA PRO A 302 -43.91 -1.88 -12.14
C PRO A 302 -44.58 -0.51 -12.35
N LEU A 303 -43.97 0.56 -11.85
CA LEU A 303 -44.45 1.93 -11.98
C LEU A 303 -43.77 2.67 -13.14
N SER A 304 -42.65 2.16 -13.63
CA SER A 304 -41.90 2.73 -14.72
C SER A 304 -42.67 2.76 -16.04
N SER A 305 -42.29 3.71 -16.87
CA SER A 305 -42.99 4.04 -18.10
C SER A 305 -42.08 4.09 -19.31
N LEU A 306 -42.60 3.61 -20.44
CA LEU A 306 -41.98 3.66 -21.75
C LEU A 306 -42.51 4.87 -22.55
N ASN A 307 -41.60 5.68 -23.09
CA ASN A 307 -41.92 6.71 -24.09
C ASN A 307 -41.88 6.08 -25.49
N VAL A 308 -43.00 6.08 -26.20
CA VAL A 308 -43.17 5.26 -27.42
C VAL A 308 -42.80 5.99 -28.72
N ASN A 309 -42.49 7.30 -28.71
CA ASN A 309 -42.21 8.04 -29.97
C ASN A 309 -40.74 8.46 -30.19
N GLN A 310 -39.76 7.84 -29.54
CA GLN A 310 -38.35 8.09 -29.87
C GLN A 310 -37.87 7.13 -30.96
N ASN A 311 -37.31 7.69 -32.04
CA ASN A 311 -36.61 6.98 -33.10
C ASN A 311 -35.32 6.25 -32.60
N ASP A 312 -35.14 6.09 -31.29
CA ASP A 312 -33.96 5.51 -30.62
C ASP A 312 -33.87 3.98 -30.74
N PHE A 313 -34.87 3.35 -31.37
CA PHE A 313 -34.90 1.90 -31.57
C PHE A 313 -34.16 1.42 -32.83
N GLN A 314 -33.20 2.20 -33.36
CA GLN A 314 -32.45 1.88 -34.57
C GLN A 314 -30.95 1.67 -34.34
N ARG A 315 -30.55 0.39 -34.50
CA ARG A 315 -29.25 -0.14 -34.98
C ARG A 315 -27.97 0.57 -34.47
N ALA A 316 -27.34 -0.05 -33.48
CA ALA A 316 -25.91 -0.32 -33.56
C ALA A 316 -25.75 -1.80 -33.95
N SER A 317 -25.34 -2.04 -35.20
CA SER A 317 -24.91 -3.34 -35.77
C SER A 317 -25.72 -4.60 -35.36
N GLY A 318 -26.79 -4.88 -36.10
CA GLY A 318 -27.38 -6.23 -36.26
C GLY A 318 -27.79 -6.99 -34.98
N GLU A 319 -29.09 -6.93 -34.63
CA GLU A 319 -29.81 -7.84 -33.69
C GLU A 319 -29.98 -7.48 -32.20
N ILE A 320 -29.32 -6.48 -31.63
CA ILE A 320 -29.60 -6.11 -30.22
C ILE A 320 -30.93 -5.32 -30.13
N THR A 321 -31.86 -5.82 -29.31
CA THR A 321 -33.13 -5.14 -28.97
C THR A 321 -33.15 -4.78 -27.50
N TRP A 322 -33.52 -3.54 -27.20
CA TRP A 322 -33.58 -3.01 -25.84
C TRP A 322 -34.81 -2.13 -25.65
N ALA A 323 -35.26 -2.01 -24.42
CA ALA A 323 -36.31 -1.09 -24.01
C ALA A 323 -35.82 -0.30 -22.79
N THR A 324 -35.95 1.02 -22.81
CA THR A 324 -35.58 1.87 -21.66
C THR A 324 -36.81 2.54 -21.10
N PHE A 325 -36.95 2.47 -19.78
CA PHE A 325 -38.06 3.00 -19.00
C PHE A 325 -37.57 4.15 -18.12
N GLN A 326 -38.40 5.16 -17.99
CA GLN A 326 -38.24 6.19 -16.97
C GLN A 326 -38.97 5.76 -15.70
N THR A 327 -38.28 5.86 -14.58
CA THR A 327 -38.84 5.56 -13.25
C THR A 327 -39.47 6.82 -12.65
N PRO A 328 -40.42 6.71 -11.71
CA PRO A 328 -40.99 7.85 -11.01
C PRO A 328 -39.97 8.71 -10.26
N SER A 329 -38.88 8.09 -9.80
CA SER A 329 -37.75 8.79 -9.14
C SER A 329 -36.85 9.56 -10.10
N GLY A 330 -37.11 9.51 -11.41
CA GLY A 330 -36.29 10.15 -12.44
C GLY A 330 -35.01 9.37 -12.77
N ASN A 331 -34.91 8.10 -12.39
CA ASN A 331 -33.87 7.16 -12.82
C ASN A 331 -34.30 6.40 -14.09
N SER A 332 -33.38 5.63 -14.68
CA SER A 332 -33.68 4.81 -15.87
C SER A 332 -33.50 3.32 -15.61
N ILE A 333 -34.36 2.50 -16.22
CA ILE A 333 -34.23 1.04 -16.27
C ILE A 333 -34.14 0.63 -17.73
N SER A 334 -33.13 -0.15 -18.10
CA SER A 334 -33.01 -0.70 -19.44
C SER A 334 -33.13 -2.22 -19.41
N SER A 335 -34.02 -2.76 -20.22
CA SER A 335 -34.23 -4.20 -20.41
C SER A 335 -33.62 -4.67 -21.72
N PHE A 336 -32.98 -5.83 -21.67
CA PHE A 336 -32.29 -6.43 -22.80
C PHE A 336 -32.57 -7.91 -22.90
N ILE A 337 -32.46 -8.39 -24.13
CA ILE A 337 -32.39 -9.81 -24.43
C ILE A 337 -31.05 -10.08 -25.09
N ALA A 338 -30.29 -10.99 -24.49
CA ALA A 338 -29.02 -11.43 -25.03
C ALA A 338 -29.18 -12.78 -25.71
N LEU A 339 -29.00 -12.78 -27.03
CA LEU A 339 -28.96 -13.96 -27.90
C LEU A 339 -27.53 -14.17 -28.42
N PRO A 340 -27.11 -15.41 -28.70
CA PRO A 340 -25.80 -15.66 -29.30
C PRO A 340 -25.74 -15.11 -30.72
N GLU A 341 -24.60 -14.54 -31.12
CA GLU A 341 -24.35 -14.05 -32.49
C GLU A 341 -24.46 -15.16 -33.56
N THR A 342 -24.27 -16.43 -33.18
CA THR A 342 -24.32 -17.58 -34.09
C THR A 342 -25.73 -18.15 -34.30
N GLY A 343 -26.77 -17.43 -33.86
CA GLY A 343 -28.17 -17.82 -34.01
C GLY A 343 -28.70 -18.65 -32.84
N PRO A 344 -29.90 -19.26 -32.97
CA PRO A 344 -30.67 -19.84 -31.87
C PRO A 344 -30.09 -21.14 -31.28
N GLY A 345 -28.86 -21.52 -31.63
CA GLY A 345 -28.28 -22.82 -31.28
C GLY A 345 -27.53 -22.90 -29.96
N SER A 346 -27.38 -21.81 -29.20
CA SER A 346 -26.86 -21.94 -27.83
C SER A 346 -27.94 -22.44 -26.87
N ASN A 347 -27.51 -23.21 -25.87
CA ASN A 347 -28.37 -23.75 -24.83
C ASN A 347 -28.72 -22.74 -23.71
N LEU A 348 -28.21 -21.50 -23.78
CA LEU A 348 -28.51 -20.45 -22.78
C LEU A 348 -29.07 -19.18 -23.43
N TRP A 349 -29.94 -18.52 -22.67
CA TRP A 349 -30.56 -17.26 -23.01
C TRP A 349 -30.64 -16.36 -21.78
N GLY A 350 -30.34 -15.07 -21.94
CA GLY A 350 -30.32 -14.10 -20.84
C GLY A 350 -31.34 -12.98 -21.05
N TYR A 351 -32.20 -12.78 -20.05
CA TYR A 351 -33.01 -11.56 -19.91
C TYR A 351 -32.39 -10.70 -18.81
N ILE A 352 -32.08 -9.45 -19.14
CA ILE A 352 -31.32 -8.54 -18.27
C ILE A 352 -32.12 -7.28 -18.03
N GLU A 353 -32.16 -6.81 -16.78
CA GLU A 353 -32.61 -5.46 -16.43
C GLU A 353 -31.48 -4.71 -15.72
N ILE A 354 -31.17 -3.51 -16.20
CA ILE A 354 -30.17 -2.63 -15.61
C ILE A 354 -30.85 -1.36 -15.12
N GLY A 355 -30.86 -1.15 -13.81
CA GLY A 355 -31.24 0.11 -13.19
C GLY A 355 -30.03 1.02 -13.04
N ARG A 356 -30.12 2.27 -13.49
CA ARG A 356 -29.06 3.26 -13.30
C ARG A 356 -29.62 4.62 -12.91
N SER A 357 -28.90 5.30 -12.02
CA SER A 357 -29.20 6.68 -11.71
C SER A 357 -29.13 7.54 -12.97
N GLN A 358 -30.18 8.32 -13.26
CA GLN A 358 -30.14 9.19 -14.43
C GLN A 358 -29.18 10.34 -14.15
N VAL A 359 -28.22 10.51 -15.06
CA VAL A 359 -27.39 11.70 -15.05
C VAL A 359 -28.16 12.76 -15.83
N LEU A 360 -28.49 13.88 -15.18
CA LEU A 360 -29.25 14.99 -15.78
C LEU A 360 -28.43 15.66 -16.88
N ALA A 361 -28.35 15.00 -18.04
CA ALA A 361 -27.79 15.53 -19.26
C ALA A 361 -28.97 16.00 -20.12
N ASN A 362 -29.22 17.31 -20.15
CA ASN A 362 -29.88 17.85 -21.34
C ASN A 362 -28.95 17.57 -22.52
N GLU A 363 -29.42 16.86 -23.55
CA GLU A 363 -28.67 16.44 -24.75
C GLU A 363 -28.01 17.58 -25.55
N ARG A 364 -28.20 18.84 -25.13
CA ARG A 364 -27.52 20.03 -25.67
C ARG A 364 -26.38 20.58 -24.82
N GLY A 365 -25.96 19.85 -23.79
CA GLY A 365 -25.09 20.40 -22.75
C GLY A 365 -25.90 21.35 -21.86
N PRO A 366 -25.71 21.30 -20.54
CA PRO A 366 -26.40 22.24 -19.68
C PRO A 366 -25.80 23.64 -19.89
N GLU A 367 -26.63 24.70 -19.96
CA GLU A 367 -26.15 26.09 -19.81
C GLU A 367 -25.29 26.26 -18.54
N SER A 368 -25.42 25.36 -17.54
CA SER A 368 -24.59 25.31 -16.34
C SER A 368 -23.12 24.96 -16.58
N SER A 369 -22.76 24.28 -17.68
CA SER A 369 -21.35 24.00 -18.01
C SER A 369 -20.62 25.25 -18.49
N ARG A 370 -21.32 26.21 -19.11
CA ARG A 370 -20.79 27.53 -19.50
C ARG A 370 -20.46 28.43 -18.29
N ASN A 371 -21.08 28.19 -17.14
CA ASN A 371 -20.83 28.91 -15.89
C ASN A 371 -19.77 28.25 -14.98
N GLY A 372 -19.05 27.23 -15.47
CA GLY A 372 -18.03 26.54 -14.69
C GLY A 372 -18.57 25.57 -13.63
N THR A 373 -19.86 25.24 -13.68
CA THR A 373 -20.49 24.21 -12.83
C THR A 373 -20.80 22.98 -13.66
N ASP A 374 -19.80 22.10 -13.80
CA ASP A 374 -19.98 20.77 -14.39
C ASP A 374 -20.87 19.92 -13.45
N PRO A 375 -22.07 19.49 -13.89
CA PRO A 375 -22.95 18.68 -13.04
C PRO A 375 -22.50 17.22 -12.91
N PHE A 376 -21.59 16.72 -13.76
CA PHE A 376 -21.21 15.31 -13.83
C PHE A 376 -20.14 14.93 -12.81
N TYR A 377 -19.21 15.83 -12.50
CA TYR A 377 -18.10 15.54 -11.59
C TYR A 377 -18.11 16.35 -10.29
N ASN A 378 -19.29 16.85 -9.90
CA ASN A 378 -19.50 17.59 -8.66
C ASN A 378 -20.07 16.70 -7.53
N ASP A 379 -19.26 15.76 -7.03
CA ASP A 379 -19.67 14.77 -6.01
C ASP A 379 -20.87 13.93 -6.45
N GLN A 380 -20.79 13.38 -7.66
CA GLN A 380 -21.85 12.53 -8.17
C GLN A 380 -21.91 11.26 -7.34
N ARG A 381 -23.12 10.96 -6.87
CA ARG A 381 -23.46 9.69 -6.24
C ARG A 381 -24.47 8.99 -7.13
N GLY A 382 -24.25 7.71 -7.37
CA GLY A 382 -25.13 6.95 -8.21
C GLY A 382 -25.30 5.52 -7.72
N ILE A 383 -26.38 4.92 -8.21
CA ILE A 383 -26.73 3.54 -7.98
C ILE A 383 -26.75 2.84 -9.33
N PHE A 384 -26.08 1.70 -9.39
CA PHE A 384 -26.12 0.75 -10.49
C PHE A 384 -26.71 -0.56 -9.97
N GLU A 385 -27.71 -1.08 -10.65
CA GLU A 385 -28.40 -2.31 -10.30
C GLU A 385 -28.52 -3.19 -11.53
N TYR A 386 -28.18 -4.47 -11.38
CA TYR A 386 -28.22 -5.44 -12.46
C TYR A 386 -29.00 -6.67 -11.98
N ALA A 387 -30.07 -7.01 -12.68
CA ALA A 387 -30.83 -8.24 -12.48
C ALA A 387 -30.79 -9.10 -13.74
N LEU A 388 -30.60 -10.41 -13.56
CA LEU A 388 -30.39 -11.36 -14.64
C LEU A 388 -31.21 -12.61 -14.41
N TRP A 389 -32.04 -12.93 -15.40
CA TRP A 389 -32.77 -14.18 -15.53
C TRP A 389 -32.14 -15.02 -16.63
N GLN A 390 -31.91 -16.29 -16.33
CA GLN A 390 -31.20 -17.21 -17.21
C GLN A 390 -32.11 -18.36 -17.59
N ILE A 391 -32.30 -18.55 -18.89
CA ILE A 391 -33.20 -19.56 -19.44
C ILE A 391 -32.36 -20.58 -20.19
N ARG A 392 -32.43 -21.83 -19.73
CA ARG A 392 -31.82 -22.96 -20.41
C ARG A 392 -32.76 -23.48 -21.48
N ARG A 393 -32.19 -23.73 -22.65
CA ARG A 393 -32.89 -24.17 -23.84
C ARG A 393 -32.38 -25.52 -24.29
N LYS A 394 -33.23 -26.25 -25.00
CA LYS A 394 -32.79 -27.37 -25.82
C LYS A 394 -31.80 -26.82 -26.85
N ASN A 395 -30.60 -27.39 -26.86
CA ASN A 395 -29.62 -27.15 -27.90
C ASN A 395 -30.15 -27.67 -29.26
N SER A 396 -29.61 -27.17 -30.38
CA SER A 396 -30.02 -27.62 -31.72
C SER A 396 -29.69 -29.09 -31.98
N TYR A 397 -28.69 -29.63 -31.28
CA TYR A 397 -28.32 -31.04 -31.31
C TYR A 397 -28.54 -31.69 -29.94
N ASN A 398 -28.80 -32.99 -29.94
CA ASN A 398 -28.91 -33.74 -28.70
C ASN A 398 -27.55 -33.78 -27.98
N GLU A 399 -27.47 -33.09 -26.84
CA GLU A 399 -26.23 -32.90 -26.09
C GLU A 399 -25.60 -34.23 -25.68
N THR A 400 -26.41 -35.18 -25.23
CA THR A 400 -25.96 -36.49 -24.72
C THR A 400 -25.57 -37.46 -25.82
N GLU A 401 -26.10 -37.30 -27.03
CA GLU A 401 -25.76 -38.13 -28.18
C GLU A 401 -24.39 -37.74 -28.75
N TYR A 402 -24.16 -36.44 -28.94
CA TYR A 402 -22.92 -35.92 -29.50
C TYR A 402 -21.79 -35.79 -28.46
N ARG A 403 -22.15 -35.64 -27.17
CA ARG A 403 -21.19 -35.54 -26.08
C ARG A 403 -21.74 -36.22 -24.81
N PRO A 404 -21.58 -37.54 -24.66
CA PRO A 404 -22.13 -38.29 -23.51
C PRO A 404 -21.64 -37.82 -22.14
N SER A 405 -20.48 -37.17 -22.07
CA SER A 405 -19.94 -36.59 -20.83
C SER A 405 -20.51 -35.21 -20.47
N TYR A 406 -21.29 -34.60 -21.36
CA TYR A 406 -21.87 -33.28 -21.15
C TYR A 406 -22.88 -33.31 -20.00
N LYS A 407 -22.70 -32.40 -19.05
CA LYS A 407 -23.60 -32.21 -17.91
C LYS A 407 -23.77 -30.73 -17.66
N PHE A 408 -25.01 -30.28 -17.62
CA PHE A 408 -25.33 -28.93 -17.24
C PHE A 408 -25.60 -28.85 -15.73
N ASN A 409 -25.00 -27.86 -15.06
CA ASN A 409 -25.25 -27.57 -13.66
C ASN A 409 -26.33 -26.48 -13.52
N ASP A 410 -27.54 -26.88 -13.16
CA ASP A 410 -28.68 -25.97 -12.96
C ASP A 410 -28.67 -25.27 -11.59
N LYS A 411 -27.67 -25.50 -10.72
CA LYS A 411 -27.63 -24.91 -9.37
C LYS A 411 -27.06 -23.48 -9.36
N LEU A 412 -27.74 -22.59 -8.65
CA LEU A 412 -27.28 -21.25 -8.29
C LEU A 412 -27.08 -21.14 -6.78
N GLU A 413 -26.00 -20.50 -6.35
CA GLU A 413 -25.63 -20.40 -4.92
C GLU A 413 -26.43 -19.33 -4.16
N ALA A 414 -26.75 -18.20 -4.80
CA ALA A 414 -27.51 -17.11 -4.22
C ALA A 414 -28.45 -16.52 -5.27
N THR A 415 -29.70 -16.28 -4.91
CA THR A 415 -30.74 -15.82 -5.83
C THR A 415 -31.59 -14.73 -5.17
N ILE A 416 -32.26 -13.93 -5.98
CA ILE A 416 -33.09 -12.82 -5.51
C ILE A 416 -34.49 -13.33 -5.20
N ARG A 417 -34.92 -13.18 -3.95
CA ARG A 417 -36.29 -13.46 -3.54
C ARG A 417 -37.24 -12.33 -3.92
N GLY A 418 -38.47 -12.67 -4.26
CA GLY A 418 -39.55 -11.70 -4.50
C GLY A 418 -39.54 -11.04 -5.87
N MET A 419 -38.67 -11.46 -6.80
CA MET A 419 -38.77 -11.05 -8.21
C MET A 419 -39.59 -12.05 -9.03
N PRO A 420 -40.45 -11.60 -9.95
CA PRO A 420 -41.21 -12.48 -10.83
C PRO A 420 -40.29 -13.16 -11.87
N SER A 421 -40.74 -14.30 -12.41
CA SER A 421 -40.07 -15.00 -13.51
C SER A 421 -40.63 -14.57 -14.87
N PRO A 422 -39.78 -14.43 -15.92
CA PRO A 422 -40.23 -14.14 -17.28
C PRO A 422 -41.01 -15.29 -17.93
N ALA A 423 -40.86 -16.52 -17.44
CA ALA A 423 -41.60 -17.69 -17.93
C ALA A 423 -42.10 -18.57 -16.77
N LEU A 424 -43.24 -19.21 -16.99
CA LEU A 424 -43.95 -20.03 -16.01
C LEU A 424 -44.08 -21.46 -16.56
N GLN A 425 -43.88 -22.45 -15.69
CA GLN A 425 -44.16 -23.85 -16.00
C GLN A 425 -45.59 -24.19 -15.58
N LEU A 426 -46.37 -24.69 -16.52
CA LEU A 426 -47.71 -25.23 -16.27
C LEU A 426 -47.63 -26.63 -15.65
N ASP A 427 -48.71 -27.09 -15.01
CA ASP A 427 -48.77 -28.41 -14.36
C ASP A 427 -48.49 -29.59 -15.31
N ASN A 428 -48.75 -29.40 -16.61
CA ASN A 428 -48.44 -30.37 -17.67
C ASN A 428 -46.96 -30.37 -18.09
N GLY A 429 -46.11 -29.58 -17.43
CA GLY A 429 -44.67 -29.43 -17.70
C GLY A 429 -44.33 -28.47 -18.84
N THR A 430 -45.32 -27.92 -19.55
CA THR A 430 -45.09 -26.97 -20.65
C THR A 430 -44.77 -25.57 -20.13
N TRP A 431 -43.92 -24.85 -20.86
CA TRP A 431 -43.51 -23.48 -20.51
C TRP A 431 -44.31 -22.45 -21.31
N ILE A 432 -44.73 -21.38 -20.64
CA ILE A 432 -45.37 -20.21 -21.25
C ILE A 432 -44.68 -18.92 -20.79
N TRP A 433 -44.75 -17.87 -21.60
CA TRP A 433 -44.29 -16.53 -21.19
C TRP A 433 -45.21 -15.94 -20.12
N ASN A 434 -44.62 -15.33 -19.09
CA ASN A 434 -45.36 -14.56 -18.11
C ASN A 434 -45.75 -13.19 -18.70
N THR A 435 -46.96 -13.06 -19.22
CA THR A 435 -47.42 -11.83 -19.89
C THR A 435 -47.36 -10.61 -18.97
N THR A 436 -47.70 -10.76 -17.69
CA THR A 436 -47.66 -9.67 -16.70
C THR A 436 -46.25 -9.18 -16.40
N PHE A 437 -45.23 -10.05 -16.57
CA PHE A 437 -43.83 -9.66 -16.40
C PHE A 437 -43.44 -8.60 -17.44
N PHE A 438 -43.89 -8.73 -18.68
CA PHE A 438 -43.48 -7.84 -19.78
C PHE A 438 -44.35 -6.59 -19.93
N GLN A 439 -45.36 -6.40 -19.09
CA GLN A 439 -46.23 -5.23 -19.13
C GLN A 439 -45.56 -4.03 -18.44
N VAL A 440 -45.57 -2.88 -19.11
CA VAL A 440 -45.09 -1.60 -18.56
C VAL A 440 -46.05 -0.47 -18.91
N ASN A 441 -46.02 0.63 -18.15
CA ASN A 441 -46.84 1.80 -18.44
C ASN A 441 -46.38 2.46 -19.74
N ARG A 442 -47.32 2.93 -20.56
CA ARG A 442 -47.04 3.74 -21.75
C ARG A 442 -47.27 5.20 -21.42
N ILE A 443 -46.34 6.09 -21.78
CA ILE A 443 -46.55 7.54 -21.70
C ILE A 443 -46.83 8.12 -23.09
N ASN A 444 -47.77 9.08 -23.14
CA ASN A 444 -48.04 9.91 -24.31
C ASN A 444 -47.11 11.13 -24.36
N ASN A 445 -46.52 11.38 -25.53
CA ASN A 445 -45.45 12.37 -25.73
C ASN A 445 -45.91 13.83 -25.69
N THR A 446 -47.20 14.12 -25.80
CA THR A 446 -47.69 15.51 -25.77
C THR A 446 -47.75 16.04 -24.35
N ASP A 447 -48.15 15.19 -23.39
CA ASP A 447 -48.56 15.63 -22.05
C ASP A 447 -47.76 14.91 -20.93
N ASN A 448 -46.88 13.96 -21.30
CA ASN A 448 -46.14 13.08 -20.38
C ASN A 448 -47.03 12.28 -19.41
N LEU A 449 -48.30 12.09 -19.76
CA LEU A 449 -49.26 11.31 -18.98
C LEU A 449 -49.24 9.84 -19.39
N VAL A 450 -49.50 8.95 -18.44
CA VAL A 450 -49.66 7.51 -18.69
C VAL A 450 -50.96 7.28 -19.48
N ASP A 451 -50.83 6.68 -20.66
CA ASP A 451 -51.91 6.45 -21.64
C ASP A 451 -51.96 4.95 -22.03
N GLY A 452 -51.99 4.08 -21.02
CA GLY A 452 -52.18 2.65 -21.16
C GLY A 452 -50.98 1.79 -20.76
N ILE A 453 -51.07 0.50 -21.11
CA ILE A 453 -50.05 -0.53 -20.84
C ILE A 453 -49.55 -1.06 -22.17
N VAL A 454 -48.24 -1.30 -22.26
CA VAL A 454 -47.60 -1.89 -23.43
C VAL A 454 -46.84 -3.17 -23.03
N ASP A 455 -46.90 -4.18 -23.91
CA ASP A 455 -46.13 -5.40 -23.76
C ASP A 455 -44.77 -5.26 -24.45
N ILE A 456 -43.69 -5.26 -23.67
CA ILE A 456 -42.35 -5.02 -24.21
C ILE A 456 -41.81 -6.20 -25.03
N ARG A 457 -42.49 -7.35 -25.07
CA ARG A 457 -42.08 -8.51 -25.91
C ARG A 457 -42.02 -8.18 -27.39
N GLU A 458 -42.91 -7.30 -27.87
CA GLU A 458 -42.92 -6.83 -29.26
C GLU A 458 -41.62 -6.08 -29.61
N TYR A 459 -41.09 -5.32 -28.64
CA TYR A 459 -39.90 -4.49 -28.78
C TYR A 459 -38.62 -5.32 -28.65
N LEU A 460 -38.59 -6.20 -27.65
CA LEU A 460 -37.49 -7.12 -27.40
C LEU A 460 -37.47 -8.32 -28.35
N LYS A 461 -38.47 -8.43 -29.23
CA LYS A 461 -38.64 -9.52 -30.21
C LYS A 461 -38.55 -10.91 -29.58
N VAL A 462 -39.06 -11.07 -28.36
CA VAL A 462 -39.12 -12.35 -27.64
C VAL A 462 -39.79 -13.42 -28.49
N ASP A 463 -40.87 -13.03 -29.18
CA ASP A 463 -41.72 -13.95 -29.93
C ASP A 463 -41.17 -14.32 -31.32
N ARG A 464 -40.02 -13.77 -31.77
CA ARG A 464 -39.39 -14.19 -33.03
C ARG A 464 -39.08 -15.70 -33.10
N TYR A 465 -38.99 -16.34 -31.94
CA TYR A 465 -38.63 -17.75 -31.81
C TYR A 465 -39.71 -18.59 -31.12
N SER A 466 -40.93 -18.05 -30.95
CA SER A 466 -42.05 -18.76 -30.34
C SER A 466 -43.10 -19.17 -31.39
N PRO A 467 -43.65 -20.39 -31.34
CA PRO A 467 -44.84 -20.77 -32.10
C PRO A 467 -46.03 -19.82 -31.81
N ARG A 468 -46.93 -19.63 -32.78
CA ARG A 468 -48.13 -18.77 -32.65
C ARG A 468 -49.06 -19.17 -31.49
N ASP A 469 -48.91 -20.38 -30.96
CA ASP A 469 -49.76 -20.95 -29.90
C ASP A 469 -49.28 -20.59 -28.48
N GLY A 470 -48.20 -19.81 -28.33
CA GLY A 470 -47.72 -19.27 -27.05
C GLY A 470 -46.96 -20.25 -26.16
N SER A 471 -46.91 -21.55 -26.50
CA SER A 471 -46.07 -22.54 -25.82
C SER A 471 -44.61 -22.42 -26.25
N VAL A 472 -43.69 -22.58 -25.29
CA VAL A 472 -42.24 -22.43 -25.52
C VAL A 472 -41.55 -23.78 -25.34
N GLU A 473 -41.77 -24.71 -26.27
CA GLU A 473 -41.33 -26.12 -26.17
C GLU A 473 -39.80 -26.33 -26.12
N TRP A 474 -39.04 -25.28 -26.40
CA TRP A 474 -37.58 -25.28 -26.37
C TRP A 474 -36.99 -24.93 -25.00
N ILE A 475 -37.78 -24.41 -24.04
CA ILE A 475 -37.29 -24.16 -22.68
C ILE A 475 -37.15 -25.48 -21.93
N GLN A 476 -35.97 -25.69 -21.32
CA GLN A 476 -35.72 -26.82 -20.42
C GLN A 476 -35.90 -26.42 -18.96
N SER A 477 -35.33 -25.28 -18.58
CA SER A 477 -35.40 -24.75 -17.22
C SER A 477 -35.20 -23.23 -17.22
N VAL A 478 -35.79 -22.57 -16.22
CA VAL A 478 -35.61 -21.14 -15.94
C VAL A 478 -35.01 -21.03 -14.55
N ALA A 479 -33.86 -20.38 -14.45
CA ALA A 479 -33.20 -20.18 -13.18
C ALA A 479 -33.83 -19.00 -12.42
N ASP A 480 -33.83 -19.09 -11.09
CA ASP A 480 -34.15 -17.95 -10.24
C ASP A 480 -33.20 -16.76 -10.55
N PRO A 481 -33.68 -15.51 -10.46
CA PRO A 481 -32.88 -14.35 -10.83
C PRO A 481 -31.69 -14.15 -9.89
N ILE A 482 -30.61 -13.63 -10.45
CA ILE A 482 -29.43 -13.19 -9.72
C ILE A 482 -29.20 -11.70 -9.96
N GLY A 483 -28.50 -11.02 -9.05
CA GLY A 483 -28.21 -9.62 -9.28
C GLY A 483 -27.19 -9.00 -8.35
N VAL A 484 -26.77 -7.81 -8.75
CA VAL A 484 -25.75 -7.00 -8.09
C VAL A 484 -26.25 -5.59 -7.95
N ARG A 485 -25.96 -4.98 -6.81
CA ARG A 485 -26.19 -3.55 -6.55
C ARG A 485 -24.86 -2.91 -6.19
N CYS A 486 -24.54 -1.82 -6.88
CA CYS A 486 -23.37 -0.99 -6.65
C CYS A 486 -23.78 0.43 -6.31
N GLU A 487 -23.29 0.93 -5.19
CA GLU A 487 -23.30 2.35 -4.87
C GLU A 487 -21.94 2.92 -5.19
N TYR A 488 -21.88 4.05 -5.89
CA TYR A 488 -20.61 4.68 -6.27
C TYR A 488 -20.62 6.18 -6.06
N THR A 489 -19.43 6.72 -5.83
CA THR A 489 -19.21 8.16 -5.77
C THR A 489 -18.05 8.54 -6.68
N SER A 490 -18.16 9.69 -7.34
CA SER A 490 -17.09 10.24 -8.16
C SER A 490 -17.08 11.77 -8.13
N ALA A 491 -15.90 12.35 -7.91
CA ALA A 491 -15.67 13.78 -8.00
C ALA A 491 -14.27 14.03 -8.56
N VAL A 492 -14.08 15.13 -9.29
CA VAL A 492 -12.75 15.55 -9.73
C VAL A 492 -12.32 16.83 -9.03
N GLY A 493 -11.02 16.99 -8.86
CA GLY A 493 -10.48 18.11 -8.12
C GLY A 493 -9.01 17.94 -7.76
N THR A 494 -8.52 18.84 -6.91
CA THR A 494 -7.14 18.82 -6.45
C THR A 494 -7.03 18.23 -5.05
N ALA A 495 -5.95 17.50 -4.76
CA ALA A 495 -5.68 16.96 -3.43
C ALA A 495 -4.18 17.01 -3.12
N ASP A 496 -3.82 17.14 -1.85
CA ASP A 496 -2.43 17.08 -1.41
C ASP A 496 -2.00 15.62 -1.23
N LEU A 497 -1.01 15.18 -1.99
CA LEU A 497 -0.45 13.83 -1.94
C LEU A 497 0.66 13.73 -0.90
N GLU A 498 0.58 12.72 -0.05
CA GLU A 498 1.62 12.30 0.88
C GLU A 498 2.15 10.92 0.43
N PRO A 499 3.28 10.88 -0.29
CA PRO A 499 3.83 9.63 -0.82
C PRO A 499 4.19 8.65 0.28
N ARG A 500 4.73 9.14 1.41
CA ARG A 500 5.23 8.30 2.52
C ARG A 500 4.17 7.35 3.06
N SER A 501 2.92 7.80 3.18
CA SER A 501 1.79 7.00 3.63
C SER A 501 0.88 6.56 2.49
N SER A 502 1.25 6.82 1.24
CA SER A 502 0.39 6.60 0.06
C SER A 502 -1.03 7.14 0.27
N SER A 503 -1.11 8.34 0.86
CA SER A 503 -2.38 8.94 1.28
C SER A 503 -2.60 10.31 0.65
N PHE A 504 -3.85 10.74 0.56
CA PHE A 504 -4.19 12.12 0.19
C PHE A 504 -4.94 12.85 1.30
N ASN A 505 -4.95 14.18 1.24
CA ASN A 505 -5.77 15.03 2.10
C ASN A 505 -6.17 16.32 1.36
N SER A 506 -6.98 17.15 2.02
CA SER A 506 -7.36 18.49 1.54
C SER A 506 -8.00 18.51 0.13
N PHE A 507 -8.80 17.48 -0.19
CA PHE A 507 -9.48 17.40 -1.48
C PHE A 507 -10.39 18.61 -1.70
N THR A 508 -10.09 19.37 -2.74
CA THR A 508 -10.85 20.54 -3.17
C THR A 508 -11.45 20.25 -4.53
N ARG A 509 -12.77 20.37 -4.63
CA ARG A 509 -13.50 20.15 -5.89
C ARG A 509 -13.12 21.21 -6.90
N GLU A 510 -12.72 20.77 -8.07
CA GLU A 510 -12.40 21.65 -9.19
C GLU A 510 -12.87 21.00 -10.48
N PRO A 511 -13.97 21.48 -11.09
CA PRO A 511 -14.53 20.86 -12.28
C PRO A 511 -13.57 20.98 -13.47
N PRO A 512 -13.65 20.05 -14.43
CA PRO A 512 -12.88 20.10 -15.67
C PRO A 512 -13.33 21.30 -16.51
N MET A 513 -12.42 21.81 -17.35
CA MET A 513 -12.76 22.85 -18.31
C MET A 513 -13.47 22.25 -19.52
N TRP A 514 -14.46 22.99 -20.02
CA TRP A 514 -15.30 22.57 -21.14
C TRP A 514 -15.12 23.49 -22.35
N GLY A 515 -14.82 22.91 -23.51
CA GLY A 515 -14.87 23.61 -24.80
C GLY A 515 -16.13 23.24 -25.59
N GLU A 516 -16.70 24.18 -26.35
CA GLU A 516 -17.95 23.96 -27.13
C GLU A 516 -17.85 22.86 -28.20
N THR A 517 -16.64 22.45 -28.57
CA THR A 517 -16.37 21.41 -29.59
C THR A 517 -16.11 20.01 -29.00
N GLN A 518 -16.16 19.86 -27.68
CA GLN A 518 -15.78 18.62 -26.99
C GLN A 518 -17.01 17.74 -26.69
N TYR A 519 -16.80 16.42 -26.62
CA TYR A 519 -17.83 15.47 -26.24
C TYR A 519 -17.89 15.27 -24.72
N LEU A 520 -19.11 15.19 -24.18
CA LEU A 520 -19.34 14.98 -22.75
C LEU A 520 -18.91 13.55 -22.41
N ASN A 521 -17.93 13.42 -21.53
CA ASN A 521 -17.59 12.11 -20.97
C ASN A 521 -18.39 11.87 -19.71
N HIS A 522 -18.92 10.66 -19.62
CA HIS A 522 -19.75 10.30 -18.50
C HIS A 522 -18.92 9.99 -17.24
N PRO A 523 -19.46 10.30 -16.06
CA PRO A 523 -18.86 9.99 -14.77
C PRO A 523 -18.91 8.50 -14.49
N LEU A 524 -18.14 8.08 -13.48
CA LEU A 524 -18.01 6.69 -13.05
C LEU A 524 -19.37 6.01 -12.98
N GLY A 525 -19.46 4.77 -13.47
CA GLY A 525 -20.65 3.93 -13.35
C GLY A 525 -21.67 4.13 -14.48
N THR A 526 -21.67 5.27 -15.17
CA THR A 526 -22.53 5.46 -16.34
C THR A 526 -22.17 4.47 -17.45
N SER A 527 -20.88 4.37 -17.77
CA SER A 527 -20.40 3.43 -18.78
C SER A 527 -20.48 1.97 -18.34
N ALA A 528 -20.61 1.71 -17.04
CA ALA A 528 -20.80 0.34 -16.56
C ALA A 528 -22.10 -0.29 -17.08
N ALA A 529 -23.19 0.48 -17.08
CA ALA A 529 -24.45 0.07 -17.68
C ALA A 529 -24.33 -0.20 -19.18
N ASP A 530 -23.68 0.70 -19.91
CA ASP A 530 -23.57 0.58 -21.37
C ASP A 530 -22.64 -0.57 -21.80
N VAL A 531 -21.60 -0.88 -21.00
CA VAL A 531 -20.69 -2.03 -21.24
C VAL A 531 -21.42 -3.35 -20.97
N MET A 532 -22.16 -3.45 -19.87
CA MET A 532 -22.82 -4.70 -19.51
C MET A 532 -24.15 -4.93 -20.25
N ALA A 533 -24.70 -3.89 -20.88
CA ALA A 533 -25.90 -3.97 -21.70
C ALA A 533 -25.73 -4.98 -22.84
N ALA A 534 -26.66 -5.95 -22.92
CA ALA A 534 -26.74 -6.99 -23.96
C ALA A 534 -25.48 -7.88 -24.15
N ARG A 535 -24.51 -7.86 -23.23
CA ARG A 535 -23.26 -8.67 -23.30
C ARG A 535 -23.24 -9.81 -22.27
N TYR A 536 -24.32 -10.61 -22.26
CA TYR A 536 -24.50 -11.72 -21.31
C TYR A 536 -23.39 -12.76 -21.39
N PHE A 537 -22.99 -13.17 -22.60
CA PHE A 537 -22.02 -14.24 -22.76
C PHE A 537 -20.60 -13.80 -22.40
N GLU A 538 -20.27 -12.52 -22.59
CA GLU A 538 -18.99 -11.95 -22.18
C GLU A 538 -18.84 -11.84 -20.66
N LEU A 539 -19.91 -12.04 -19.88
CA LEU A 539 -19.79 -12.23 -18.42
C LEU A 539 -18.91 -13.45 -18.10
N PHE A 540 -18.96 -14.52 -18.90
CA PHE A 540 -18.09 -15.68 -18.70
C PHE A 540 -16.63 -15.35 -19.00
N THR A 541 -16.36 -14.70 -20.14
CA THR A 541 -14.97 -14.43 -20.58
C THR A 541 -14.31 -13.36 -19.72
N SER A 542 -15.06 -12.32 -19.32
CA SER A 542 -14.56 -11.22 -18.49
C SER A 542 -14.03 -11.66 -17.12
N THR A 543 -14.48 -12.80 -16.59
CA THR A 543 -14.03 -13.32 -15.29
C THR A 543 -13.04 -14.47 -15.38
N GLY A 544 -12.71 -14.91 -16.60
CA GLY A 544 -11.92 -16.12 -16.84
C GLY A 544 -12.69 -17.41 -16.51
N SER A 545 -14.03 -17.39 -16.60
CA SER A 545 -14.83 -18.61 -16.42
C SER A 545 -14.59 -19.60 -17.55
N PRO A 546 -14.87 -20.91 -17.35
CA PRO A 546 -14.70 -21.93 -18.39
C PRO A 546 -15.41 -21.54 -19.68
N LEU A 547 -14.70 -21.66 -20.79
CA LEU A 547 -15.28 -21.43 -22.12
C LEU A 547 -16.37 -22.47 -22.41
N PRO A 548 -17.41 -22.11 -23.19
CA PRO A 548 -18.42 -23.08 -23.61
C PRO A 548 -17.77 -24.22 -24.38
N VAL A 549 -18.32 -25.40 -24.22
CA VAL A 549 -17.93 -26.55 -25.03
C VAL A 549 -18.63 -26.49 -26.38
N VAL A 550 -18.08 -27.16 -27.38
CA VAL A 550 -18.73 -27.26 -28.70
C VAL A 550 -19.48 -28.59 -28.79
N ILE A 551 -20.76 -28.52 -29.16
CA ILE A 551 -21.59 -29.67 -29.51
C ILE A 551 -21.95 -29.53 -30.99
N SER A 552 -21.40 -30.43 -31.81
CA SER A 552 -21.37 -30.31 -33.28
C SER A 552 -20.77 -28.97 -33.72
N ASN A 553 -21.61 -27.97 -34.06
CA ASN A 553 -21.20 -26.64 -34.51
C ASN A 553 -21.77 -25.50 -33.65
N PHE A 554 -22.33 -25.78 -32.46
CA PHE A 554 -22.88 -24.77 -31.56
C PHE A 554 -22.20 -24.74 -30.18
N PRO A 555 -22.08 -23.54 -29.56
CA PRO A 555 -21.57 -23.42 -28.20
C PRO A 555 -22.61 -23.87 -27.18
N ALA A 556 -22.22 -24.80 -26.31
CA ALA A 556 -22.98 -25.28 -25.17
C ALA A 556 -22.27 -24.88 -23.87
N TYR A 557 -22.92 -24.08 -23.06
CA TYR A 557 -22.45 -23.73 -21.72
C TYR A 557 -22.79 -24.87 -20.77
N GLU A 558 -21.94 -25.14 -19.79
CA GLU A 558 -22.15 -26.23 -18.82
C GLU A 558 -22.78 -25.73 -17.51
N THR A 559 -22.91 -24.42 -17.31
CA THR A 559 -23.42 -23.83 -16.07
C THR A 559 -24.11 -22.49 -16.33
N TYR A 560 -25.02 -22.08 -15.46
CA TYR A 560 -25.46 -20.69 -15.38
C TYR A 560 -24.34 -19.77 -14.87
N ILE A 561 -24.40 -18.48 -15.23
CA ILE A 561 -23.60 -17.43 -14.57
C ILE A 561 -23.93 -17.48 -13.08
N GLN A 562 -22.89 -17.63 -12.26
CA GLN A 562 -23.01 -17.59 -10.81
C GLN A 562 -23.04 -16.13 -10.31
N PRO A 563 -23.68 -15.85 -9.17
CA PRO A 563 -23.73 -14.49 -8.60
C PRO A 563 -22.35 -13.86 -8.38
N GLN A 564 -21.36 -14.67 -7.98
CA GLN A 564 -19.98 -14.22 -7.80
C GLN A 564 -19.31 -13.83 -9.13
N VAL A 565 -19.64 -14.53 -10.21
CA VAL A 565 -19.16 -14.19 -11.57
C VAL A 565 -19.75 -12.83 -11.99
N LEU A 566 -21.05 -12.64 -11.76
CA LEU A 566 -21.70 -11.36 -12.04
C LEU A 566 -21.07 -10.22 -11.21
N LEU A 567 -20.90 -10.40 -9.90
CA LEU A 567 -20.25 -9.41 -9.01
C LEU A 567 -18.85 -9.06 -9.51
N LYS A 568 -18.01 -10.07 -9.76
CA LYS A 568 -16.63 -9.87 -10.22
C LYS A 568 -16.59 -9.13 -11.56
N SER A 569 -17.46 -9.49 -12.49
CA SER A 569 -17.56 -8.83 -13.80
C SER A 569 -18.03 -7.38 -13.69
N THR A 570 -19.01 -7.10 -12.83
CA THR A 570 -19.46 -5.72 -12.54
C THR A 570 -18.33 -4.89 -11.93
N MET A 571 -17.66 -5.40 -10.89
CA MET A 571 -16.55 -4.70 -10.24
C MET A 571 -15.38 -4.46 -11.19
N LEU A 572 -15.10 -5.40 -12.09
CA LEU A 572 -14.11 -5.24 -13.14
C LEU A 572 -14.42 -4.02 -14.03
N VAL A 573 -15.67 -3.86 -14.48
CA VAL A 573 -16.06 -2.70 -15.29
C VAL A 573 -15.89 -1.40 -14.52
N PHE A 574 -16.28 -1.34 -13.24
CA PHE A 574 -16.10 -0.14 -12.42
C PHE A 574 -14.62 0.23 -12.28
N GLY A 575 -13.74 -0.74 -12.05
CA GLY A 575 -12.30 -0.52 -11.99
C GLY A 575 -11.75 0.01 -13.33
N LEU A 576 -12.09 -0.65 -14.44
CA LEU A 576 -11.65 -0.24 -15.77
C LEU A 576 -12.19 1.14 -16.17
N ASP A 577 -13.43 1.46 -15.81
CA ASP A 577 -14.03 2.78 -16.09
C ASP A 577 -13.32 3.89 -15.30
N ALA A 578 -12.99 3.66 -14.02
CA ALA A 578 -12.20 4.60 -13.22
C ALA A 578 -10.82 4.86 -13.83
N LEU A 579 -10.12 3.81 -14.29
CA LEU A 579 -8.83 3.94 -14.98
C LEU A 579 -8.98 4.63 -16.33
N ARG A 580 -10.04 4.34 -17.08
CA ARG A 580 -10.32 5.01 -18.36
C ARG A 580 -10.54 6.51 -18.17
N ILE A 581 -11.32 6.91 -17.16
CA ILE A 581 -11.59 8.33 -16.89
C ILE A 581 -10.29 9.11 -16.66
N MET A 582 -9.32 8.52 -15.94
CA MET A 582 -8.08 9.22 -15.61
C MET A 582 -6.91 8.96 -16.54
N TYR A 583 -6.79 7.79 -17.17
CA TYR A 583 -5.58 7.37 -17.88
C TYR A 583 -5.83 6.85 -19.29
N ASP A 584 -7.08 6.76 -19.77
CA ASP A 584 -7.43 6.16 -21.07
C ASP A 584 -6.86 4.76 -21.31
N SER A 585 -6.66 3.99 -20.23
CA SER A 585 -5.97 2.68 -20.28
C SER A 585 -4.54 2.75 -20.83
N ALA A 586 -3.86 3.91 -20.71
CA ALA A 586 -2.46 4.05 -21.04
C ALA A 586 -1.59 3.19 -20.11
N ASN A 587 -0.76 2.34 -20.70
CA ASN A 587 0.14 1.44 -19.98
C ASN A 587 1.60 1.95 -19.93
N GLY A 588 1.89 3.03 -20.63
CA GLY A 588 3.23 3.61 -20.76
C GLY A 588 3.22 5.14 -20.71
N PHE A 589 4.39 5.75 -20.86
CA PHE A 589 4.61 7.20 -20.74
C PHE A 589 4.63 7.92 -22.09
N GLU A 590 4.27 7.23 -23.17
CA GLU A 590 4.12 7.80 -24.50
C GLU A 590 2.97 8.81 -24.49
N GLY A 591 3.28 10.09 -24.70
CA GLY A 591 2.31 11.18 -24.53
C GLY A 591 2.21 11.71 -23.09
N GLY A 592 3.09 11.28 -22.19
CA GLY A 592 3.23 11.88 -20.86
C GLY A 592 3.67 13.34 -20.93
N ARG A 593 3.38 14.10 -19.88
CA ARG A 593 3.67 15.53 -19.75
C ARG A 593 4.50 15.81 -18.51
N LEU A 594 5.31 16.87 -18.53
CA LEU A 594 5.91 17.38 -17.30
C LEU A 594 4.84 18.12 -16.47
N ASP A 595 4.91 17.96 -15.15
CA ASP A 595 4.01 18.66 -14.23
C ASP A 595 4.81 19.42 -13.17
N ASP A 596 4.85 20.74 -13.29
CA ASP A 596 5.58 21.64 -12.38
C ASP A 596 4.93 21.75 -10.99
N ASN A 597 3.65 21.37 -10.85
CA ASN A 597 2.97 21.36 -9.55
C ASN A 597 3.30 20.11 -8.72
N LEU A 598 4.06 19.17 -9.30
CA LEU A 598 4.39 17.89 -8.71
C LEU A 598 5.89 17.78 -8.48
N THR A 599 6.22 17.03 -7.43
CA THR A 599 7.60 16.70 -7.07
C THR A 599 7.82 15.22 -7.33
N SER A 600 8.85 14.92 -8.11
CA SER A 600 9.25 13.54 -8.39
C SER A 600 9.98 12.91 -7.20
N SER A 601 10.44 11.69 -7.39
CA SER A 601 11.41 11.03 -6.52
C SER A 601 12.47 10.31 -7.32
N ARG A 602 13.57 9.98 -6.66
CA ARG A 602 14.66 9.17 -7.21
C ARG A 602 14.88 7.96 -6.34
N GLU A 603 15.35 6.88 -6.95
CA GLU A 603 15.83 5.72 -6.22
C GLU A 603 17.04 6.11 -5.34
N GLY A 604 17.08 5.58 -4.13
CA GLY A 604 18.12 5.86 -3.18
C GLY A 604 18.15 4.85 -2.04
N LYS A 605 19.22 4.90 -1.25
CA LYS A 605 19.36 4.10 -0.04
C LYS A 605 18.78 4.86 1.15
N LEU A 606 17.92 4.20 1.92
CA LEU A 606 17.25 4.76 3.10
C LEU A 606 17.66 4.01 4.36
N ILE A 607 17.69 4.71 5.49
CA ILE A 607 17.84 4.09 6.81
C ILE A 607 16.46 3.62 7.27
N THR A 608 16.34 2.32 7.54
CA THR A 608 15.14 1.69 8.10
C THR A 608 15.44 1.08 9.46
N GLN A 609 14.38 0.73 10.19
CA GLN A 609 14.48 0.05 11.45
C GLN A 609 15.04 -1.37 11.25
N GLY A 610 16.16 -1.66 11.94
CA GLY A 610 16.74 -3.00 11.99
C GLY A 610 16.06 -3.92 13.00
N VAL A 611 16.74 -5.01 13.35
CA VAL A 611 16.22 -6.06 14.25
C VAL A 611 15.92 -5.53 15.65
N ILE A 612 16.71 -4.56 16.14
CA ILE A 612 16.57 -4.01 17.48
C ILE A 612 15.79 -2.70 17.45
N HIS A 613 14.77 -2.59 18.31
CA HIS A 613 14.01 -1.36 18.42
C HIS A 613 14.89 -0.20 18.93
N PRO A 614 14.88 0.98 18.28
CA PRO A 614 15.69 2.14 18.66
C PRO A 614 15.54 2.68 20.10
N TYR A 615 14.48 2.32 20.83
CA TYR A 615 14.33 2.71 22.24
C TYR A 615 15.41 2.08 23.12
N ILE A 616 15.87 0.86 22.83
CA ILE A 616 16.82 0.14 23.68
C ILE A 616 18.18 0.86 23.72
N PRO A 617 18.82 1.18 22.58
CA PRO A 617 20.08 1.94 22.60
C PRO A 617 19.91 3.35 23.18
N LEU A 618 18.76 4.01 22.94
CA LEU A 618 18.49 5.34 23.47
C LEU A 618 18.50 5.37 25.00
N ILE A 619 17.89 4.38 25.67
CA ILE A 619 17.88 4.30 27.14
C ILE A 619 19.31 4.17 27.68
N LEU A 620 20.14 3.36 27.02
CA LEU A 620 21.55 3.17 27.38
C LEU A 620 22.35 4.47 27.20
N PHE A 621 22.21 5.15 26.06
CA PHE A 621 22.89 6.42 25.80
C PHE A 621 22.43 7.56 26.72
N SER A 622 21.13 7.63 27.02
CA SER A 622 20.57 8.63 27.93
C SER A 622 21.09 8.44 29.35
N SER A 623 21.11 7.19 29.82
CA SER A 623 21.64 6.83 31.14
C SER A 623 23.13 7.14 31.23
N TRP A 624 23.90 6.73 30.22
CA TRP A 624 25.33 7.01 30.13
C TRP A 624 25.63 8.52 30.14
N THR A 625 24.88 9.30 29.36
CA THR A 625 25.01 10.76 29.31
C THR A 625 24.72 11.40 30.67
N LEU A 626 23.66 10.97 31.35
CA LEU A 626 23.30 11.49 32.66
C LEU A 626 24.40 11.23 33.70
N PHE A 627 24.99 10.03 33.70
CA PHE A 627 26.09 9.70 34.60
C PHE A 627 27.35 10.50 34.29
N CYS A 628 27.77 10.56 33.03
CA CYS A 628 28.95 11.33 32.61
C CYS A 628 28.79 12.82 32.93
N PHE A 629 27.63 13.40 32.65
CA PHE A 629 27.33 14.80 32.98
C PHE A 629 27.37 15.06 34.48
N SER A 630 26.75 14.19 35.28
CA SER A 630 26.75 14.30 36.75
C SER A 630 28.17 14.22 37.33
N LEU A 631 29.01 13.34 36.79
CA LEU A 631 30.40 13.17 37.20
C LEU A 631 31.26 14.37 36.79
N ALA A 632 31.07 14.89 35.58
CA ALA A 632 31.79 16.06 35.09
C ALA A 632 31.50 17.31 35.94
N ILE A 633 30.23 17.57 36.27
CA ILE A 633 29.85 18.73 37.11
C ILE A 633 30.42 18.60 38.53
N ARG A 634 30.28 17.43 39.16
CA ARG A 634 30.68 17.24 40.56
C ARG A 634 32.19 17.20 40.76
N TYR A 635 32.92 16.61 39.81
CA TYR A 635 34.34 16.25 39.98
C TYR A 635 35.26 16.74 38.87
N GLY A 636 34.75 16.98 37.65
CA GLY A 636 35.58 17.34 36.49
C GLY A 636 36.34 18.67 36.63
N PHE A 637 35.68 19.71 37.18
CA PHE A 637 36.30 21.03 37.38
C PHE A 637 37.18 21.16 38.64
N ARG A 638 37.35 20.07 39.41
CA ARG A 638 38.21 20.08 40.60
C ARG A 638 39.68 20.06 40.21
N ARG A 639 40.54 20.64 41.07
CA ARG A 639 41.99 20.52 40.92
C ARG A 639 42.42 19.09 41.28
N ARG A 640 43.26 18.46 40.46
CA ARG A 640 43.71 17.07 40.63
C ARG A 640 45.21 16.90 40.35
N LEU A 641 45.80 15.81 40.86
CA LEU A 641 47.25 15.55 40.80
C LEU A 641 47.77 15.29 39.38
N SER A 642 46.96 14.61 38.57
CA SER A 642 47.36 14.16 37.24
C SER A 642 46.14 14.03 36.33
N ASP A 643 46.42 13.93 35.04
CA ASP A 643 45.40 13.78 34.00
C ASP A 643 44.86 12.35 33.92
N LYS A 644 45.71 11.36 34.22
CA LYS A 644 45.41 9.94 34.39
C LYS A 644 46.20 9.41 35.58
N LEU A 645 45.76 8.31 36.17
CA LEU A 645 46.53 7.64 37.23
C LEU A 645 47.85 7.11 36.65
N ASP A 646 48.90 7.90 36.81
CA ASP A 646 50.29 7.58 36.45
C ASP A 646 51.05 7.06 37.67
N GLU A 647 52.20 6.43 37.44
CA GLU A 647 53.01 5.82 38.51
C GLU A 647 53.37 6.82 39.61
N TYR A 648 53.58 8.07 39.22
CA TYR A 648 53.87 9.19 40.11
C TYR A 648 52.67 9.56 41.01
N SER A 649 51.49 9.80 40.43
CA SER A 649 50.28 10.13 41.22
C SER A 649 49.84 8.96 42.10
N GLN A 650 50.06 7.73 41.65
CA GLN A 650 49.83 6.53 42.43
C GLN A 650 50.75 6.42 43.64
N ALA A 651 52.05 6.66 43.47
CA ALA A 651 53.03 6.66 44.55
C ALA A 651 52.70 7.75 45.59
N GLN A 652 52.30 8.95 45.13
CA GLN A 652 51.90 10.05 46.01
C GLN A 652 50.61 9.72 46.79
N LEU A 653 49.59 9.18 46.12
CA LEU A 653 48.36 8.74 46.79
C LEU A 653 48.64 7.63 47.80
N SER A 654 49.43 6.61 47.44
CA SER A 654 49.86 5.51 48.32
C SER A 654 50.59 6.00 49.58
N LYS A 655 51.44 7.02 49.46
CA LYS A 655 52.12 7.66 50.60
C LYS A 655 51.13 8.42 51.48
N GLU A 656 50.19 9.17 50.90
CA GLU A 656 49.11 9.84 51.64
C GLU A 656 48.19 8.85 52.37
N PHE A 657 47.96 7.67 51.80
CA PHE A 657 47.23 6.58 52.44
C PHE A 657 47.97 6.03 53.64
N LYS A 658 49.24 5.65 53.45
CA LYS A 658 50.08 5.05 54.50
C LYS A 658 50.24 5.98 55.71
N ASN A 659 50.35 7.28 55.48
CA ASN A 659 50.48 8.30 56.52
C ASN A 659 49.18 8.60 57.30
N ARG A 660 48.02 8.11 56.85
CA ARG A 660 46.72 8.33 57.53
C ARG A 660 46.23 7.15 58.36
N PHE A 661 46.82 5.97 58.15
CA PHE A 661 46.53 4.73 58.89
C PHE A 661 47.67 4.30 59.83
N ALA A 662 48.81 4.99 59.78
CA ALA A 662 49.81 5.02 60.84
C ALA A 662 49.41 6.10 61.86
#